data_AF-A0A6J0PMZ0-F1
#
_entry.id   AF-A0A6J0PMZ0-F1
#
_cell.length_a   1.000
_cell.length_b   1.000
_cell.length_c   1.000
_cell.angle_alpha   90.00
_cell.angle_beta   90.00
_cell.angle_gamma   90.00
#
_symmetry.space_group_name_H-M   'P 1'
#
loop_
_entity.id
_entity.type
_entity.pdbx_description
1 polymer ?
#
loop_
_entity_poly.entity_id
_entity_poly.type
_entity_poly.pdbx_seq_one_letter_code
_entity_poly.pdbx_strand_id
1 'polypeptide(L)'
;MSCQNTEIFLLLFVQFIPLPLISGFYLARFFTKKSLSSYFAFVTLASLMVLWFFVHNYWGLNIWMAGMPLKSFCKLIVASVLMTMVVPGLALLPSRLHFLTELGLVSHALLLCYIEDRFFNFTTMYYYGFDEEVMYPSYMVLTTTFLGLVLVRRLSLDHRIGPKAVWILTCLYSSKLAILFITSKSVLWVSAVLLLAVSPPLLLYKDRSKGASKMKVWQGYAHACVVALSAWLCRETIFEALQWWNGRPPSDGLLLGSCILLTGIACIPIVALHFSHAQSAKRFLVLVVAMGLLFILMQPPIPLSWAFQSDLIKAAHQSSDDISIYGIVTSKPTWPSWLLMATILLTLSAVTSIIPVKYIVELRTFYAVGVGVTLGIYICAEYFFQAVILYPLLVATIVCASVFVVFTHLPSASSTRVLPWVFALLAALFPVAYLLEGQLRDKSIEEGEEADRFTTMLAVEGARMSLLGLYAMIFMLIALEIKFELASLLHEKALERGVSPSQSGWNSGFPPKLRLIQQRRASAAPSFTIKRLAAEAAWMPAVGNVSTVLCFVICLILNMHLTGGSNRAIFFLAPILLLLNQDSDIFAGFGDRQRYFPVTVAISGYLVLTALYRIWEEVWHGDDGWEFQIGGPGWFFSVKNAALLILTLPNHILFNRFMWDYVKQTDTMLLLTMPLNLPSIIITDIVTVRVLGLLGVIYSLAQYLISRRIRIAGMKYI
;
A
#
# COMPACT_ATOMS: atom_id res chain seq x y z
N MET A 1 73.67 8.60 15.79
CA MET A 1 72.26 8.82 16.18
C MET A 1 72.05 9.37 17.61
N SER A 2 73.08 9.79 18.38
CA SER A 2 72.87 10.37 19.73
C SER A 2 73.38 11.81 19.94
N CYS A 3 74.34 12.33 19.15
CA CYS A 3 74.81 13.72 19.30
C CYS A 3 74.14 14.77 18.38
N GLN A 4 73.32 14.36 17.40
CA GLN A 4 72.71 15.28 16.43
C GLN A 4 71.30 15.73 16.83
N ASN A 5 70.68 15.04 17.80
CA ASN A 5 69.33 15.37 18.27
C ASN A 5 69.33 16.47 19.33
N THR A 6 70.43 16.69 20.06
CA THR A 6 70.51 17.69 21.13
C THR A 6 70.78 19.11 20.62
N GLU A 7 71.59 19.29 19.57
CA GLU A 7 71.77 20.62 18.94
C GLU A 7 70.53 21.08 18.16
N ILE A 8 69.79 20.16 17.54
CA ILE A 8 68.52 20.47 16.90
C ILE A 8 67.46 20.86 17.94
N PHE A 9 67.44 20.21 19.11
CA PHE A 9 66.52 20.56 20.21
C PHE A 9 66.83 21.93 20.83
N LEU A 10 68.11 22.30 20.95
CA LEU A 10 68.55 23.60 21.49
C LEU A 10 68.37 24.75 20.48
N LEU A 11 68.60 24.51 19.18
CA LEU A 11 68.28 25.48 18.12
C LEU A 11 66.77 25.65 17.92
N LEU A 12 65.96 24.60 18.16
CA LEU A 12 64.49 24.69 18.18
C LEU A 12 63.99 25.68 19.23
N PHE A 13 64.62 25.69 20.41
CA PHE A 13 64.18 26.48 21.56
C PHE A 13 64.42 28.00 21.40
N VAL A 14 65.46 28.40 20.68
CA VAL A 14 65.85 29.82 20.55
C VAL A 14 65.13 30.53 19.41
N GLN A 15 64.70 29.82 18.35
CA GLN A 15 64.10 30.44 17.16
C GLN A 15 62.56 30.48 17.17
N PHE A 16 61.90 29.66 18.00
CA PHE A 16 60.43 29.46 17.95
C PHE A 16 59.61 30.03 19.12
N ILE A 17 60.23 30.50 20.20
CA ILE A 17 59.52 31.17 21.31
C ILE A 17 58.85 32.51 20.90
N PRO A 18 59.42 33.39 20.05
CA PRO A 18 58.85 34.73 19.89
C PRO A 18 57.50 34.71 19.19
N LEU A 19 57.29 33.93 18.14
CA LEU A 19 56.05 33.96 17.34
C LEU A 19 54.78 33.51 18.13
N PRO A 20 54.79 32.38 18.86
CA PRO A 20 53.68 31.97 19.73
C PRO A 20 53.45 32.96 20.89
N LEU A 21 54.51 33.49 21.51
CA LEU A 21 54.37 34.49 22.58
C LEU A 21 53.82 35.82 22.07
N ILE A 22 54.28 36.29 20.91
CA ILE A 22 53.80 37.51 20.28
C ILE A 22 52.33 37.34 19.85
N SER A 23 51.97 36.19 19.25
CA SER A 23 50.56 35.92 18.91
C SER A 23 49.68 35.86 20.17
N GLY A 24 50.12 35.17 21.23
CA GLY A 24 49.46 35.14 22.53
C GLY A 24 49.31 36.53 23.17
N PHE A 25 50.32 37.39 23.07
CA PHE A 25 50.26 38.79 23.52
C PHE A 25 49.17 39.59 22.77
N TYR A 26 49.07 39.43 21.46
CA TYR A 26 48.03 40.09 20.66
C TYR A 26 46.62 39.56 20.97
N LEU A 27 46.49 38.28 21.30
CA LEU A 27 45.23 37.70 21.78
C LEU A 27 44.83 38.26 23.16
N ALA A 28 45.76 38.34 24.10
CA ALA A 28 45.52 38.94 25.42
C ALA A 28 45.18 40.44 25.30
N ARG A 29 45.85 41.16 24.40
CA ARG A 29 45.53 42.54 24.06
C ARG A 29 44.14 42.69 23.44
N PHE A 30 43.69 41.72 22.64
CA PHE A 30 42.33 41.71 22.12
C PHE A 30 41.29 41.56 23.23
N PHE A 31 41.48 40.66 24.20
CA PHE A 31 40.54 40.51 25.31
C PHE A 31 40.47 41.75 26.21
N THR A 32 41.58 42.46 26.39
CA THR A 32 41.65 43.67 27.24
C THR A 32 41.18 44.94 26.52
N LYS A 33 41.63 45.18 25.28
CA LYS A 33 41.36 46.43 24.53
C LYS A 33 40.25 46.32 23.49
N LYS A 34 39.73 45.11 23.23
CA LYS A 34 38.70 44.81 22.20
C LYS A 34 39.00 45.38 20.81
N SER A 35 40.28 45.59 20.47
CA SER A 35 40.70 46.16 19.18
C SER A 35 40.73 45.11 18.07
N LEU A 36 40.05 45.36 16.94
CA LEU A 36 40.06 44.44 15.78
C LEU A 36 41.46 44.25 15.18
N SER A 37 42.27 45.31 15.14
CA SER A 37 43.64 45.25 14.62
C SER A 37 44.52 44.25 15.39
N SER A 38 44.38 44.15 16.72
CA SER A 38 45.12 43.15 17.50
C SER A 38 44.65 41.72 17.23
N TYR A 39 43.36 41.53 16.92
CA TYR A 39 42.85 40.22 16.52
C TYR A 39 43.40 39.79 15.15
N PHE A 40 43.40 40.68 14.15
CA PHE A 40 44.00 40.37 12.85
C PHE A 40 45.49 40.08 12.95
N ALA A 41 46.24 40.84 13.77
CA ALA A 41 47.65 40.57 14.04
C ALA A 41 47.88 39.21 14.71
N PHE A 42 46.99 38.80 15.63
CA PHE A 42 47.00 37.45 16.20
C PHE A 42 46.79 36.38 15.13
N VAL A 43 45.76 36.52 14.30
CA VAL A 43 45.42 35.54 13.25
C VAL A 43 46.54 35.39 12.23
N THR A 44 47.20 36.48 11.81
CA THR A 44 48.29 36.42 10.83
C THR A 44 49.58 35.80 11.39
N LEU A 45 49.86 35.99 12.67
CA LEU A 45 51.02 35.36 13.31
C LEU A 45 50.76 33.88 13.61
N ALA A 46 49.55 33.55 14.08
CA ALA A 46 49.14 32.19 14.35
C ALA A 46 49.04 31.35 13.06
N SER A 47 48.56 31.93 11.96
CA SER A 47 48.51 31.28 10.65
C SER A 47 49.88 30.90 10.12
N LEU A 48 50.84 31.82 10.23
CA LEU A 48 52.21 31.63 9.78
C LEU A 48 52.91 30.53 10.58
N MET A 49 52.64 30.46 11.89
CA MET A 49 53.12 29.38 12.76
C MET A 49 52.58 28.01 12.32
N VAL A 50 51.27 27.90 12.08
CA VAL A 50 50.64 26.63 11.64
C VAL A 50 51.20 26.21 10.28
N LEU A 51 51.30 27.14 9.32
CA LEU A 51 51.87 26.86 8.00
C LEU A 51 53.31 26.36 8.12
N TRP A 52 54.15 27.03 8.91
CA TRP A 52 55.54 26.63 9.12
C TRP A 52 55.63 25.22 9.72
N PHE A 53 54.83 24.91 10.74
CA PHE A 53 54.81 23.59 11.39
C PHE A 53 54.51 22.47 10.39
N PHE A 54 53.47 22.62 9.55
CA PHE A 54 53.10 21.61 8.56
C PHE A 54 54.12 21.50 7.42
N VAL A 55 54.68 22.63 6.98
CA VAL A 55 55.69 22.65 5.92
C VAL A 55 56.97 21.94 6.37
N HIS A 56 57.42 22.18 7.59
CA HIS A 56 58.69 21.62 8.05
C HIS A 56 58.60 20.13 8.38
N ASN A 57 57.51 19.69 9.02
CA ASN A 57 57.39 18.31 9.51
C ASN A 57 56.84 17.33 8.47
N TYR A 58 55.86 17.74 7.66
CA TYR A 58 55.06 16.80 6.87
C TYR A 58 55.15 16.99 5.35
N TRP A 59 55.59 18.15 4.88
CA TRP A 59 55.56 18.49 3.45
C TRP A 59 56.60 17.75 2.61
N GLY A 60 57.70 17.32 3.22
CA GLY A 60 58.74 16.51 2.58
C GLY A 60 58.42 15.01 2.53
N LEU A 61 57.36 14.56 3.20
CA LEU A 61 57.00 13.14 3.27
C LEU A 61 56.15 12.73 2.06
N ASN A 62 56.64 11.75 1.29
CA ASN A 62 55.94 11.16 0.15
C ASN A 62 55.06 9.98 0.59
N ILE A 63 54.09 10.24 1.47
CA ILE A 63 53.13 9.23 1.93
C ILE A 63 51.78 9.47 1.24
N TRP A 64 51.12 8.39 0.82
CA TRP A 64 49.75 8.42 0.31
C TRP A 64 48.76 8.09 1.42
N MET A 65 47.78 8.96 1.64
CA MET A 65 46.76 8.81 2.66
C MET A 65 45.40 9.26 2.11
N ALA A 66 44.34 8.47 2.34
CA ALA A 66 42.98 8.79 1.89
C ALA A 66 42.84 9.09 0.37
N GLY A 67 43.66 8.42 -0.46
CA GLY A 67 43.67 8.59 -1.92
C GLY A 67 44.32 9.89 -2.42
N MET A 68 45.07 10.60 -1.56
CA MET A 68 45.80 11.82 -1.90
C MET A 68 47.21 11.79 -1.30
N PRO A 69 48.18 12.53 -1.89
CA PRO A 69 49.48 12.71 -1.24
C PRO A 69 49.33 13.53 0.04
N LEU A 70 50.08 13.17 1.09
CA LEU A 70 50.08 13.82 2.39
C LEU A 70 50.27 15.35 2.29
N LYS A 71 51.07 15.80 1.32
CA LYS A 71 51.27 17.22 1.00
C LYS A 71 49.97 17.95 0.63
N SER A 72 49.10 17.35 -0.17
CA SER A 72 47.80 17.94 -0.52
C SER A 72 46.87 17.96 0.69
N PHE A 73 46.94 16.93 1.53
CA PHE A 73 46.17 16.88 2.78
C PHE A 73 46.61 17.97 3.78
N CYS A 74 47.93 18.17 3.96
CA CYS A 74 48.46 19.23 4.81
C CYS A 74 47.96 20.61 4.37
N LYS A 75 47.86 20.87 3.05
CA LYS A 75 47.27 22.12 2.54
C LYS A 75 45.82 22.30 2.96
N LEU A 76 45.01 21.23 2.95
CA LEU A 76 43.61 21.26 3.36
C LEU A 76 43.48 21.49 4.87
N ILE A 77 44.28 20.81 5.71
CA ILE A 77 44.27 21.05 7.16
C ILE A 77 44.69 22.49 7.46
N VAL A 78 45.80 22.97 6.88
CA VAL A 78 46.25 24.34 7.08
C VAL A 78 45.13 25.30 6.71
N ALA A 79 44.53 25.16 5.52
CA ALA A 79 43.39 25.97 5.11
C ALA A 79 42.22 25.91 6.12
N SER A 80 41.91 24.74 6.68
CA SER A 80 40.85 24.58 7.68
C SER A 80 41.15 25.37 8.96
N VAL A 81 42.38 25.27 9.48
CA VAL A 81 42.81 25.96 10.69
C VAL A 81 42.82 27.47 10.47
N LEU A 82 43.32 27.93 9.33
CA LEU A 82 43.27 29.34 8.94
C LEU A 82 41.84 29.88 8.96
N MET A 83 40.90 29.15 8.34
CA MET A 83 39.50 29.55 8.32
C MET A 83 38.88 29.58 9.73
N THR A 84 39.19 28.61 10.60
CA THR A 84 38.70 28.64 11.99
C THR A 84 39.19 29.84 12.80
N MET A 85 40.42 30.33 12.54
CA MET A 85 40.96 31.49 13.23
C MET A 85 40.41 32.81 12.67
N VAL A 86 40.17 32.88 11.36
CA VAL A 86 39.68 34.08 10.68
C VAL A 86 38.19 34.33 10.98
N VAL A 87 37.35 33.29 10.95
CA VAL A 87 35.88 33.41 11.04
C VAL A 87 35.40 34.15 12.30
N PRO A 88 35.89 33.89 13.53
CA PRO A 88 35.48 34.64 14.72
C PRO A 88 35.85 36.12 14.64
N GLY A 89 36.96 36.46 13.98
CA GLY A 89 37.36 37.85 13.73
C GLY A 89 36.44 38.56 12.76
N LEU A 90 36.02 37.86 11.71
CA LEU A 90 35.02 38.38 10.77
C LEU A 90 33.67 38.60 11.47
N ALA A 91 33.30 37.76 12.43
CA ALA A 91 32.04 37.88 13.18
C ALA A 91 31.95 39.14 14.08
N LEU A 92 33.08 39.83 14.29
CA LEU A 92 33.16 41.09 15.05
C LEU A 92 33.06 42.33 14.16
N LEU A 93 33.04 42.16 12.83
CA LEU A 93 32.88 43.26 11.87
C LEU A 93 31.45 43.83 11.90
N PRO A 94 31.26 45.10 11.47
CA PRO A 94 29.94 45.73 11.41
C PRO A 94 28.98 44.96 10.51
N SER A 95 27.68 45.11 10.77
CA SER A 95 26.63 44.27 10.21
C SER A 95 26.54 44.23 8.68
N ARG A 96 27.04 45.27 7.99
CA ARG A 96 27.14 45.31 6.52
C ARG A 96 28.06 44.24 5.94
N LEU A 97 28.97 43.69 6.75
CA LEU A 97 29.95 42.68 6.34
C LEU A 97 29.62 41.27 6.84
N HIS A 98 28.41 41.04 7.40
CA HIS A 98 28.00 39.70 7.86
C HIS A 98 28.06 38.65 6.74
N PHE A 99 27.87 39.03 5.48
CA PHE A 99 28.03 38.11 4.35
C PHE A 99 29.41 37.44 4.30
N LEU A 100 30.50 38.12 4.71
CA LEU A 100 31.83 37.51 4.78
C LEU A 100 31.92 36.43 5.87
N THR A 101 31.21 36.62 6.97
CA THR A 101 31.13 35.65 8.07
C THR A 101 30.35 34.41 7.64
N GLU A 102 29.26 34.61 6.90
CA GLU A 102 28.44 33.55 6.33
C GLU A 102 29.23 32.74 5.31
N LEU A 103 29.90 33.41 4.37
CA LEU A 103 30.76 32.78 3.37
C LEU A 103 31.92 32.03 4.02
N GLY A 104 32.55 32.61 5.05
CA GLY A 104 33.63 31.98 5.80
C GLY A 104 33.18 30.71 6.55
N LEU A 105 32.00 30.74 7.15
CA LEU A 105 31.42 29.56 7.82
C LEU A 105 31.04 28.45 6.83
N VAL A 106 30.39 28.81 5.71
CA VAL A 106 30.00 27.84 4.67
C VAL A 106 31.22 27.20 4.03
N SER A 107 32.24 27.98 3.70
CA SER A 107 33.50 27.46 3.15
C SER A 107 34.27 26.60 4.14
N HIS A 108 34.30 26.96 5.42
CA HIS A 108 34.88 26.11 6.46
C HIS A 108 34.13 24.77 6.59
N ALA A 109 32.78 24.81 6.61
CA ALA A 109 31.96 23.59 6.67
C ALA A 109 32.17 22.69 5.45
N LEU A 110 32.21 23.25 4.24
CA LEU A 110 32.49 22.50 3.00
C LEU A 110 33.86 21.81 3.03
N LEU A 111 34.88 22.53 3.48
CA LEU A 111 36.24 21.99 3.59
C LEU A 111 36.29 20.85 4.63
N LEU A 112 35.63 21.04 5.78
CA LEU A 112 35.55 20.01 6.83
C LEU A 112 34.81 18.77 6.32
N CYS A 113 33.67 18.95 5.63
CA CYS A 113 32.93 17.86 4.98
C CYS A 113 33.81 17.12 3.96
N TYR A 114 34.56 17.84 3.12
CA TYR A 114 35.47 17.23 2.14
C TYR A 114 36.58 16.41 2.80
N ILE A 115 37.19 16.91 3.88
CA ILE A 115 38.23 16.20 4.62
C ILE A 115 37.66 14.93 5.26
N GLU A 116 36.54 15.03 5.97
CA GLU A 116 35.91 13.87 6.64
C GLU A 116 35.44 12.81 5.65
N ASP A 117 34.83 13.21 4.52
CA ASP A 117 34.42 12.30 3.44
C ASP A 117 35.60 11.45 2.95
N ARG A 118 36.75 12.08 2.71
CA ARG A 118 37.96 11.38 2.27
C ARG A 118 38.52 10.45 3.33
N PHE A 119 38.55 10.87 4.59
CA PHE A 119 39.10 10.06 5.68
C PHE A 119 38.23 8.86 5.99
N PHE A 120 36.92 9.04 6.05
CA PHE A 120 36.00 7.98 6.39
C PHE A 120 35.76 7.02 5.20
N ASN A 121 35.29 7.52 4.05
CA ASN A 121 34.91 6.63 2.94
C ASN A 121 36.10 5.92 2.29
N PHE A 122 37.25 6.58 2.15
CA PHE A 122 38.42 5.95 1.52
C PHE A 122 39.00 4.82 2.38
N THR A 123 39.05 5.01 3.70
CA THR A 123 39.63 4.01 4.60
C THR A 123 38.74 2.78 4.68
N THR A 124 37.41 2.96 4.77
CA THR A 124 36.47 1.85 4.80
C THR A 124 36.38 1.08 3.48
N MET A 125 36.54 1.75 2.32
CA MET A 125 36.44 1.08 1.01
C MET A 125 37.68 0.25 0.65
N TYR A 126 38.89 0.70 1.02
CA TYR A 126 40.14 0.06 0.60
C TYR A 126 40.80 -0.84 1.65
N TYR A 127 40.54 -0.61 2.95
CA TYR A 127 41.07 -1.42 4.05
C TYR A 127 40.01 -2.32 4.66
N TYR A 128 39.08 -2.82 3.84
CA TYR A 128 38.04 -3.76 4.26
C TYR A 128 38.71 -5.11 4.64
N GLY A 129 38.92 -5.35 5.94
CA GLY A 129 39.53 -6.58 6.46
C GLY A 129 40.64 -6.41 7.51
N PHE A 130 41.10 -5.19 7.78
CA PHE A 130 41.97 -4.91 8.93
C PHE A 130 41.14 -4.30 10.07
N ASP A 131 40.43 -5.15 10.81
CA ASP A 131 39.44 -4.75 11.84
C ASP A 131 40.01 -3.90 12.99
N GLU A 132 41.35 -3.83 13.15
CA GLU A 132 41.98 -3.16 14.29
C GLU A 132 42.48 -1.72 14.01
N GLU A 133 42.53 -1.25 12.76
CA GLU A 133 43.12 0.05 12.41
C GLU A 133 42.13 1.01 11.72
N VAL A 134 41.05 1.37 12.42
CA VAL A 134 40.12 2.41 11.95
C VAL A 134 40.78 3.80 12.05
N MET A 135 41.26 4.31 10.92
CA MET A 135 42.01 5.58 10.84
C MET A 135 41.17 6.82 11.22
N TYR A 136 39.85 6.80 10.98
CA TYR A 136 38.94 7.89 11.35
C TYR A 136 37.65 7.34 11.97
N PRO A 137 37.49 7.41 13.30
CA PRO A 137 36.42 6.70 13.98
C PRO A 137 35.06 7.41 13.86
N SER A 138 33.98 6.61 13.81
CA SER A 138 32.60 7.07 13.62
C SER A 138 32.12 8.10 14.66
N TYR A 139 32.62 8.01 15.90
CA TYR A 139 32.26 8.98 16.94
C TYR A 139 32.77 10.40 16.62
N MET A 140 33.89 10.55 15.88
CA MET A 140 34.37 11.88 15.50
C MET A 140 33.38 12.55 14.54
N VAL A 141 32.89 11.84 13.51
CA VAL A 141 31.85 12.34 12.59
C VAL A 141 30.61 12.78 13.36
N LEU A 142 30.16 11.99 14.34
CA LEU A 142 29.00 12.33 15.18
C LEU A 142 29.28 13.61 15.99
N THR A 143 30.41 13.69 16.68
CA THR A 143 30.74 14.85 17.51
C THR A 143 30.87 16.14 16.71
N THR A 144 31.56 16.12 15.55
CA THR A 144 31.72 17.31 14.71
C THR A 144 30.39 17.76 14.10
N THR A 145 29.51 16.80 13.77
CA THR A 145 28.16 17.08 13.27
C THR A 145 27.27 17.71 14.34
N PHE A 146 27.20 17.13 15.55
CA PHE A 146 26.39 17.69 16.64
C PHE A 146 26.91 19.05 17.09
N LEU A 147 28.22 19.21 17.23
CA LEU A 147 28.83 20.49 17.58
C LEU A 147 28.51 21.55 16.52
N GLY A 148 28.64 21.21 15.23
CA GLY A 148 28.30 22.08 14.11
C GLY A 148 26.84 22.55 14.16
N LEU A 149 25.89 21.62 14.35
CA LEU A 149 24.46 21.96 14.45
C LEU A 149 24.13 22.81 15.68
N VAL A 150 24.73 22.53 16.84
CA VAL A 150 24.56 23.34 18.07
C VAL A 150 25.09 24.75 17.86
N LEU A 151 26.25 24.89 17.22
CA LEU A 151 26.85 26.20 16.92
C LEU A 151 25.99 27.00 15.94
N VAL A 152 25.52 26.38 14.85
CA VAL A 152 24.62 27.03 13.89
C VAL A 152 23.34 27.51 14.58
N ARG A 153 22.76 26.70 15.47
CA ARG A 153 21.57 27.08 16.25
C ARG A 153 21.84 28.26 17.18
N ARG A 154 22.96 28.27 17.91
CA ARG A 154 23.33 29.38 18.79
C ARG A 154 23.57 30.66 18.00
N LEU A 155 24.35 30.61 16.92
CA LEU A 155 24.64 31.77 16.07
C LEU A 155 23.39 32.33 15.37
N SER A 156 22.42 31.47 15.07
CA SER A 156 21.11 31.87 14.56
C SER A 156 20.26 32.59 15.60
N LEU A 157 20.24 32.12 16.85
CA LEU A 157 19.53 32.77 17.97
C LEU A 157 20.15 34.13 18.31
N ASP A 158 21.47 34.24 18.21
CA ASP A 158 22.21 35.49 18.43
C ASP A 158 22.12 36.48 17.24
N HIS A 159 21.34 36.15 16.21
CA HIS A 159 21.16 36.96 14.99
C HIS A 159 22.47 37.33 14.26
N ARG A 160 23.53 36.52 14.40
CA ARG A 160 24.83 36.77 13.77
C ARG A 160 24.94 36.21 12.34
N ILE A 161 24.03 35.30 11.97
CA ILE A 161 23.99 34.61 10.69
C ILE A 161 22.58 34.73 10.12
N GLY A 162 22.47 35.03 8.82
CA GLY A 162 21.22 35.09 8.09
C GLY A 162 20.57 33.71 7.84
N PRO A 163 19.26 33.67 7.54
CA PRO A 163 18.51 32.43 7.38
C PRO A 163 19.01 31.55 6.23
N LYS A 164 19.59 32.14 5.17
CA LYS A 164 20.15 31.41 4.03
C LYS A 164 21.39 30.60 4.43
N ALA A 165 22.30 31.20 5.18
CA ALA A 165 23.51 30.54 5.65
C ALA A 165 23.20 29.47 6.70
N VAL A 166 22.23 29.72 7.61
CA VAL A 166 21.72 28.70 8.54
C VAL A 166 21.19 27.49 7.77
N TRP A 167 20.37 27.70 6.75
CA TRP A 167 19.85 26.62 5.90
C TRP A 167 20.97 25.79 5.25
N ILE A 168 21.94 26.42 4.57
CA ILE A 168 23.05 25.72 3.92
C ILE A 168 23.89 24.93 4.95
N LEU A 169 24.25 25.56 6.07
CA LEU A 169 25.07 24.94 7.10
C LEU A 169 24.36 23.76 7.76
N THR A 170 23.06 23.87 8.04
CA THR A 170 22.29 22.75 8.60
C THR A 170 22.26 21.55 7.64
N CYS A 171 22.13 21.78 6.33
CA CYS A 171 22.15 20.71 5.33
C CYS A 171 23.53 20.05 5.21
N LEU A 172 24.62 20.84 5.21
CA LEU A 172 25.99 20.32 5.13
C LEU A 172 26.40 19.51 6.36
N TYR A 173 26.01 19.94 7.56
CA TYR A 173 26.30 19.17 8.76
C TYR A 173 25.43 17.92 8.86
N SER A 174 24.14 17.99 8.53
CA SER A 174 23.28 16.81 8.58
C SER A 174 23.63 15.75 7.52
N SER A 175 24.15 16.16 6.36
CA SER A 175 24.58 15.23 5.29
C SER A 175 25.72 14.31 5.73
N LYS A 176 26.57 14.73 6.68
CA LYS A 176 27.64 13.90 7.25
C LYS A 176 27.13 12.61 7.90
N LEU A 177 25.92 12.62 8.45
CA LEU A 177 25.33 11.42 9.06
C LEU A 177 25.08 10.31 8.03
N ALA A 178 24.89 10.64 6.75
CA ALA A 178 24.66 9.65 5.70
C ALA A 178 25.86 8.72 5.48
N ILE A 179 27.08 9.24 5.69
CA ILE A 179 28.34 8.49 5.56
C ILE A 179 28.40 7.31 6.53
N LEU A 180 27.76 7.42 7.70
CA LEU A 180 27.75 6.36 8.71
C LEU A 180 26.89 5.15 8.31
N PHE A 181 25.96 5.34 7.37
CA PHE A 181 25.02 4.30 6.94
C PHE A 181 25.43 3.66 5.62
N ILE A 182 25.93 4.46 4.67
CA ILE A 182 26.29 4.00 3.33
C ILE A 182 27.71 4.45 3.01
N THR A 183 28.59 3.47 2.79
CA THR A 183 29.98 3.69 2.42
C THR A 183 30.09 3.75 0.90
N SER A 184 29.88 4.94 0.31
CA SER A 184 30.10 5.17 -1.12
C SER A 184 30.75 6.54 -1.36
N LYS A 185 31.52 6.64 -2.44
CA LYS A 185 32.43 7.76 -2.76
C LYS A 185 31.73 9.12 -2.88
N SER A 186 30.43 9.14 -3.18
CA SER A 186 29.66 10.36 -3.45
C SER A 186 28.54 10.63 -2.43
N VAL A 187 28.37 9.77 -1.41
CA VAL A 187 27.23 9.80 -0.49
C VAL A 187 27.08 11.13 0.25
N LEU A 188 28.17 11.70 0.76
CA LEU A 188 28.13 12.99 1.47
C LEU A 188 27.61 14.12 0.56
N TRP A 189 28.09 14.18 -0.67
CA TRP A 189 27.77 15.27 -1.59
C TRP A 189 26.36 15.13 -2.13
N VAL A 190 25.95 13.90 -2.45
CA VAL A 190 24.59 13.61 -2.91
C VAL A 190 23.57 13.87 -1.80
N SER A 191 23.81 13.41 -0.58
CA SER A 191 22.93 13.71 0.55
C SER A 191 22.85 15.21 0.84
N ALA A 192 23.96 15.95 0.71
CA ALA A 192 23.95 17.42 0.84
C ALA A 192 23.08 18.08 -0.24
N VAL A 193 23.21 17.67 -1.51
CA VAL A 193 22.40 18.19 -2.63
C VAL A 193 20.91 17.88 -2.44
N LEU A 194 20.57 16.65 -2.05
CA LEU A 194 19.18 16.26 -1.77
C LEU A 194 18.60 17.03 -0.58
N LEU A 195 19.35 17.16 0.52
CA LEU A 195 18.91 17.95 1.67
C LEU A 195 18.70 19.42 1.31
N LEU A 196 19.59 20.01 0.50
CA LEU A 196 19.42 21.36 -0.04
C LEU A 196 18.19 21.46 -0.96
N ALA A 197 17.86 20.44 -1.74
CA ALA A 197 16.67 20.49 -2.58
C ALA A 197 15.36 20.44 -1.77
N VAL A 198 15.31 19.62 -0.71
CA VAL A 198 14.07 19.30 0.04
C VAL A 198 13.77 20.25 1.19
N SER A 199 14.81 20.78 1.85
CA SER A 199 14.66 21.60 3.07
C SER A 199 14.22 23.08 2.92
N PRO A 200 14.26 23.75 1.74
CA PRO A 200 13.84 25.15 1.62
C PRO A 200 12.43 25.47 2.16
N PRO A 201 11.39 24.66 1.89
CA PRO A 201 10.05 24.89 2.43
C PRO A 201 10.00 24.83 3.97
N LEU A 202 10.91 24.08 4.61
CA LEU A 202 10.94 23.89 6.05
C LEU A 202 11.80 24.94 6.79
N LEU A 203 12.89 25.38 6.17
CA LEU A 203 13.91 26.19 6.82
C LEU A 203 13.96 27.64 6.32
N LEU A 204 13.75 27.89 5.03
CA LEU A 204 13.84 29.24 4.43
C LEU A 204 12.52 30.00 4.53
N TYR A 205 11.39 29.34 4.32
CA TYR A 205 10.06 29.96 4.29
C TYR A 205 9.28 29.85 5.60
N LYS A 206 9.97 29.53 6.71
CA LYS A 206 9.37 29.34 8.03
C LYS A 206 8.95 30.66 8.66
N ASP A 207 7.74 31.14 8.34
CA ASP A 207 7.13 32.28 9.03
C ASP A 207 6.18 31.82 10.15
N ARG A 208 6.33 32.41 11.34
CA ARG A 208 5.51 32.12 12.54
C ARG A 208 4.15 32.81 12.55
N SER A 209 3.87 33.70 11.59
CA SER A 209 2.59 34.40 11.50
C SER A 209 1.54 33.50 10.85
N LYS A 210 0.53 33.09 11.63
CA LYS A 210 -0.62 32.31 11.18
C LYS A 210 -1.31 33.01 10.00
N GLY A 211 -1.37 32.36 8.83
CA GLY A 211 -2.51 32.57 7.92
C GLY A 211 -2.27 32.83 6.43
N ALA A 212 -1.05 32.95 5.91
CA ALA A 212 -0.86 33.14 4.46
C ALA A 212 0.38 32.42 3.93
N SER A 213 0.19 31.58 2.92
CA SER A 213 1.33 31.07 2.15
C SER A 213 1.87 32.17 1.24
N LYS A 214 3.10 32.61 1.50
CA LYS A 214 3.76 33.65 0.71
C LYS A 214 4.39 33.13 -0.58
N MET A 215 4.55 31.81 -0.72
CA MET A 215 5.26 31.23 -1.86
C MET A 215 4.40 31.31 -3.12
N LYS A 216 4.89 32.05 -4.12
CA LYS A 216 4.19 32.18 -5.40
C LYS A 216 4.12 30.81 -6.09
N VAL A 217 3.06 30.56 -6.86
CA VAL A 217 2.85 29.29 -7.58
C VAL A 217 4.08 28.90 -8.43
N TRP A 218 4.68 29.86 -9.14
CA TRP A 218 5.91 29.64 -9.92
C TRP A 218 7.10 29.17 -9.06
N GLN A 219 7.24 29.68 -7.84
CA GLN A 219 8.29 29.23 -6.92
C GLN A 219 8.02 27.79 -6.45
N GLY A 220 6.75 27.42 -6.26
CA GLY A 220 6.32 26.04 -6.01
C GLY A 220 6.79 25.07 -7.08
N TYR A 221 6.48 25.38 -8.34
CA TYR A 221 6.91 24.58 -9.48
C TYR A 221 8.44 24.56 -9.64
N ALA A 222 9.12 25.69 -9.42
CA ALA A 222 10.58 25.73 -9.46
C ALA A 222 11.22 24.82 -8.41
N HIS A 223 10.73 24.84 -7.16
CA HIS A 223 11.24 23.94 -6.11
C HIS A 223 10.95 22.46 -6.43
N ALA A 224 9.75 22.14 -6.93
CA ALA A 224 9.43 20.78 -7.36
C ALA A 224 10.35 20.31 -8.50
N CYS A 225 10.66 21.19 -9.46
CA CYS A 225 11.60 20.91 -10.54
C CYS A 225 13.03 20.67 -10.02
N VAL A 226 13.51 21.50 -9.08
CA VAL A 226 14.81 21.31 -8.42
C VAL A 226 14.87 19.98 -7.67
N VAL A 227 13.80 19.59 -6.96
CA VAL A 227 13.70 18.30 -6.30
C VAL A 227 13.78 17.15 -7.31
N ALA A 228 13.01 17.21 -8.41
CA ALA A 228 13.02 16.19 -9.45
C ALA A 228 14.41 16.06 -10.12
N LEU A 229 15.03 17.19 -10.48
CA LEU A 229 16.38 17.22 -11.04
C LEU A 229 17.43 16.68 -10.06
N SER A 230 17.32 17.05 -8.77
CA SER A 230 18.24 16.55 -7.75
C SER A 230 18.13 15.04 -7.57
N ALA A 231 16.92 14.49 -7.50
CA ALA A 231 16.71 13.04 -7.40
C ALA A 231 17.22 12.30 -8.63
N TRP A 232 17.04 12.87 -9.83
CA TRP A 232 17.59 12.30 -11.07
C TRP A 232 19.12 12.31 -11.09
N LEU A 233 19.77 13.42 -10.74
CA LEU A 233 21.23 13.52 -10.69
C LEU A 233 21.83 12.58 -9.63
N CYS A 234 21.10 12.33 -8.55
CA CYS A 234 21.51 11.51 -7.42
C CYS A 234 21.15 10.02 -7.57
N ARG A 235 20.58 9.61 -8.71
CA ARG A 235 20.01 8.27 -8.93
C ARG A 235 20.99 7.13 -8.62
N GLU A 236 22.26 7.25 -9.00
CA GLU A 236 23.24 6.16 -8.83
C GLU A 236 23.43 5.81 -7.35
N THR A 237 23.51 6.81 -6.48
CA THR A 237 23.62 6.56 -5.03
C THR A 237 22.33 6.03 -4.41
N ILE A 238 21.17 6.40 -4.95
CA ILE A 238 19.88 5.84 -4.54
C ILE A 238 19.86 4.35 -4.93
N PHE A 239 20.42 4.00 -6.08
CA PHE A 239 20.49 2.62 -6.57
C PHE A 239 21.46 1.78 -5.74
N GLU A 240 22.63 2.32 -5.40
CA GLU A 240 23.57 1.68 -4.48
C GLU A 240 22.93 1.47 -3.10
N ALA A 241 22.21 2.47 -2.57
CA ALA A 241 21.49 2.35 -1.30
C ALA A 241 20.42 1.25 -1.33
N LEU A 242 19.66 1.16 -2.43
CA LEU A 242 18.65 0.12 -2.64
C LEU A 242 19.26 -1.27 -2.80
N GLN A 243 20.37 -1.37 -3.52
CA GLN A 243 21.10 -2.63 -3.68
C GLN A 243 21.66 -3.10 -2.34
N TRP A 244 22.20 -2.18 -1.53
CA TRP A 244 22.66 -2.48 -0.17
C TRP A 244 21.52 -2.99 0.72
N TRP A 245 20.33 -2.36 0.62
CA TRP A 245 19.16 -2.79 1.40
C TRP A 245 18.59 -4.14 0.93
N ASN A 246 18.49 -4.37 -0.38
CA ASN A 246 17.83 -5.55 -0.94
C ASN A 246 18.77 -6.77 -1.05
N GLY A 247 20.09 -6.56 -0.94
CA GLY A 247 21.11 -7.60 -1.09
C GLY A 247 21.23 -8.19 -2.50
N ARG A 248 20.41 -7.73 -3.45
CA ARG A 248 20.35 -8.15 -4.85
C ARG A 248 20.26 -6.92 -5.76
N PRO A 249 20.75 -6.99 -7.01
CA PRO A 249 20.56 -5.90 -7.95
C PRO A 249 19.06 -5.61 -8.11
N PRO A 250 18.60 -4.37 -7.84
CA PRO A 250 17.20 -4.01 -7.94
C PRO A 250 16.72 -4.04 -9.39
N SER A 251 15.44 -4.37 -9.60
CA SER A 251 14.82 -4.31 -10.93
C SER A 251 14.66 -2.87 -11.41
N ASP A 252 14.70 -2.65 -12.73
CA ASP A 252 14.54 -1.33 -13.34
C ASP A 252 13.26 -0.61 -12.86
N GLY A 253 12.15 -1.35 -12.72
CA GLY A 253 10.88 -0.84 -12.19
C GLY A 253 10.97 -0.39 -10.72
N LEU A 254 11.69 -1.13 -9.87
CA LEU A 254 11.94 -0.75 -8.48
C LEU A 254 12.79 0.53 -8.40
N LEU A 255 13.80 0.65 -9.26
CA LEU A 255 14.66 1.83 -9.34
C LEU A 255 13.88 3.08 -9.73
N LEU A 256 13.16 3.05 -10.85
CA LEU A 256 12.34 4.19 -11.28
C LEU A 256 11.24 4.52 -10.26
N GLY A 257 10.57 3.50 -9.74
CA GLY A 257 9.53 3.65 -8.72
C GLY A 257 10.05 4.33 -7.45
N SER A 258 11.25 3.95 -7.00
CA SER A 258 11.89 4.58 -5.85
C SER A 258 12.22 6.05 -6.08
N CYS A 259 12.74 6.42 -7.26
CA CYS A 259 13.01 7.82 -7.61
C CYS A 259 11.72 8.65 -7.63
N ILE A 260 10.64 8.12 -8.21
CA ILE A 260 9.35 8.82 -8.28
C ILE A 260 8.70 8.93 -6.90
N LEU A 261 8.81 7.88 -6.08
CA LEU A 261 8.32 7.91 -4.70
C LEU A 261 9.08 8.94 -3.86
N LEU A 262 10.41 8.96 -3.95
CA LEU A 262 11.26 9.90 -3.20
C LEU A 262 10.99 11.35 -3.62
N THR A 263 10.85 11.63 -4.92
CA THR A 263 10.48 12.97 -5.40
C THR A 263 9.09 13.39 -4.91
N GLY A 264 8.12 12.46 -4.91
CA GLY A 264 6.80 12.69 -4.34
C GLY A 264 6.85 13.02 -2.84
N ILE A 265 7.55 12.21 -2.04
CA ILE A 265 7.71 12.42 -0.59
C ILE A 265 8.40 13.76 -0.30
N ALA A 266 9.46 14.07 -1.05
CA ALA A 266 10.17 15.33 -0.95
C ALA A 266 9.31 16.57 -1.25
N CYS A 267 8.26 16.42 -2.06
CA CYS A 267 7.32 17.51 -2.36
C CYS A 267 6.21 17.68 -1.30
N ILE A 268 6.03 16.75 -0.35
CA ILE A 268 4.98 16.84 0.69
C ILE A 268 5.06 18.15 1.49
N PRO A 269 6.22 18.59 2.02
CA PRO A 269 6.30 19.83 2.80
C PRO A 269 5.90 21.08 1.99
N ILE A 270 6.15 21.10 0.68
CA ILE A 270 5.74 22.19 -0.21
C ILE A 270 4.21 22.30 -0.21
N VAL A 271 3.53 21.18 -0.48
CA VAL A 271 2.07 21.16 -0.61
C VAL A 271 1.38 21.32 0.76
N ALA A 272 1.86 20.63 1.80
CA ALA A 272 1.25 20.63 3.12
C ALA A 272 1.34 21.99 3.81
N LEU A 273 2.47 22.68 3.72
CA LEU A 273 2.70 23.94 4.42
C LEU A 273 2.31 25.18 3.60
N HIS A 274 2.54 25.18 2.28
CA HIS A 274 2.36 26.37 1.44
C HIS A 274 1.14 26.29 0.52
N PHE A 275 0.69 25.09 0.12
CA PHE A 275 -0.45 24.93 -0.78
C PHE A 275 -1.58 24.12 -0.14
N SER A 276 -1.79 24.29 1.16
CA SER A 276 -2.83 23.59 1.92
C SER A 276 -4.25 23.91 1.40
N HIS A 277 -4.46 25.09 0.83
CA HIS A 277 -5.72 25.51 0.21
C HIS A 277 -5.93 24.91 -1.19
N ALA A 278 -4.87 24.57 -1.92
CA ALA A 278 -4.96 24.05 -3.28
C ALA A 278 -5.21 22.54 -3.27
N GLN A 279 -6.49 22.17 -3.38
CA GLN A 279 -6.88 20.75 -3.42
C GLN A 279 -6.29 20.02 -4.62
N SER A 280 -6.14 20.69 -5.77
CA SER A 280 -5.49 20.13 -6.96
C SER A 280 -4.06 19.65 -6.66
N ALA A 281 -3.25 20.46 -5.96
CA ALA A 281 -1.88 20.11 -5.61
C ALA A 281 -1.81 18.88 -4.70
N LYS A 282 -2.70 18.77 -3.71
CA LYS A 282 -2.80 17.57 -2.84
C LYS A 282 -3.13 16.32 -3.64
N ARG A 283 -4.07 16.43 -4.59
CA ARG A 283 -4.51 15.30 -5.40
C ARG A 283 -3.40 14.84 -6.36
N PHE A 284 -2.72 15.77 -7.03
CA PHE A 284 -1.57 15.46 -7.89
C PHE A 284 -0.43 14.80 -7.09
N LEU A 285 -0.15 15.29 -5.88
CA LEU A 285 0.84 14.68 -4.99
C LEU A 285 0.48 13.23 -4.64
N VAL A 286 -0.79 12.96 -4.32
CA VAL A 286 -1.29 11.59 -4.06
C VAL A 286 -1.10 10.71 -5.29
N LEU A 287 -1.38 11.21 -6.51
CA LEU A 287 -1.12 10.46 -7.74
C LEU A 287 0.36 10.15 -7.93
N VAL A 288 1.26 11.11 -7.74
CA VAL A 288 2.71 10.89 -7.93
C VAL A 288 3.24 9.84 -6.95
N VAL A 289 2.84 9.92 -5.68
CA VAL A 289 3.22 8.94 -4.66
C VAL A 289 2.64 7.55 -4.98
N ALA A 290 1.38 7.47 -5.38
CA ALA A 290 0.76 6.22 -5.81
C ALA A 290 1.46 5.63 -7.04
N MET A 291 1.87 6.47 -7.99
CA MET A 291 2.66 6.09 -9.16
C MET A 291 3.97 5.40 -8.73
N GLY A 292 4.74 6.05 -7.86
CA GLY A 292 6.00 5.49 -7.36
C GLY A 292 5.79 4.16 -6.64
N LEU A 293 4.75 4.05 -5.82
CA LEU A 293 4.38 2.80 -5.14
C LEU A 293 3.99 1.69 -6.11
N LEU A 294 3.22 2.00 -7.16
CA LEU A 294 2.83 1.01 -8.16
C LEU A 294 4.04 0.46 -8.92
N PHE A 295 5.01 1.30 -9.26
CA PHE A 295 6.25 0.84 -9.89
C PHE A 295 7.08 -0.05 -8.97
N ILE A 296 7.12 0.25 -7.66
CA ILE A 296 7.81 -0.57 -6.66
C ILE A 296 7.12 -1.94 -6.49
N LEU A 297 5.78 -1.96 -6.45
CA LEU A 297 5.00 -3.19 -6.21
C LEU A 297 4.91 -4.09 -7.44
N MET A 298 4.63 -3.51 -8.61
CA MET A 298 4.43 -4.25 -9.85
C MET A 298 5.74 -4.54 -10.58
N GLN A 299 6.80 -3.80 -10.28
CA GLN A 299 8.13 -3.90 -10.91
C GLN A 299 8.05 -4.09 -12.43
N PRO A 300 7.36 -3.18 -13.15
CA PRO A 300 7.16 -3.33 -14.57
C PRO A 300 8.54 -3.30 -15.27
N PRO A 301 8.84 -4.29 -16.13
CA PRO A 301 10.06 -4.24 -16.92
C PRO A 301 10.00 -3.02 -17.84
N ILE A 302 11.01 -2.15 -17.70
CA ILE A 302 11.13 -0.90 -18.45
C ILE A 302 11.68 -1.24 -19.85
N PRO A 303 11.10 -0.68 -20.93
CA PRO A 303 11.63 -0.89 -22.28
C PRO A 303 13.10 -0.47 -22.36
N LEU A 304 13.90 -1.19 -23.15
CA LEU A 304 15.36 -1.04 -23.21
C LEU A 304 15.83 0.41 -23.45
N SER A 305 15.05 1.23 -24.17
CA SER A 305 15.36 2.63 -24.45
C SER A 305 15.30 3.55 -23.22
N TRP A 306 14.64 3.12 -22.13
CA TRP A 306 14.46 3.85 -20.88
C TRP A 306 15.16 3.18 -19.70
N ALA A 307 15.97 2.15 -19.95
CA ALA A 307 16.68 1.42 -18.91
C ALA A 307 17.69 2.34 -18.20
N PHE A 308 17.69 2.27 -16.86
CA PHE A 308 18.46 3.15 -15.98
C PHE A 308 19.84 2.60 -15.64
N GLN A 309 20.08 1.31 -15.87
CA GLN A 309 21.38 0.67 -15.71
C GLN A 309 22.25 0.89 -16.95
N SER A 310 23.56 1.03 -16.73
CA SER A 310 24.55 1.06 -17.81
C SER A 310 24.54 -0.27 -18.58
N ASP A 311 24.66 -0.20 -19.91
CA ASP A 311 24.66 -1.35 -20.82
C ASP A 311 25.66 -2.45 -20.44
N LEU A 312 26.70 -2.08 -19.68
CA LEU A 312 27.77 -2.98 -19.21
C LEU A 312 27.30 -4.05 -18.21
N ILE A 313 26.38 -3.73 -17.30
CA ILE A 313 25.91 -4.66 -16.25
C ILE A 313 24.87 -5.64 -16.82
N LYS A 314 24.13 -5.20 -17.84
CA LYS A 314 23.11 -5.99 -18.54
C LYS A 314 23.73 -7.01 -19.49
N ALA A 315 24.84 -6.65 -20.13
CA ALA A 315 25.64 -7.58 -20.93
C ALA A 315 26.21 -8.76 -20.12
N ALA A 316 26.47 -8.57 -18.82
CA ALA A 316 26.93 -9.64 -17.93
C ALA A 316 25.83 -10.67 -17.60
N HIS A 317 24.57 -10.24 -17.46
CA HIS A 317 23.43 -11.11 -17.12
C HIS A 317 22.75 -11.78 -18.33
N GLN A 318 23.07 -11.31 -19.54
CA GLN A 318 22.68 -11.97 -20.80
C GLN A 318 23.86 -12.75 -21.40
N SER A 319 24.82 -13.12 -20.56
CA SER A 319 25.93 -13.98 -20.98
C SER A 319 25.38 -15.34 -21.44
N SER A 320 26.04 -15.94 -22.43
CA SER A 320 25.70 -17.28 -22.93
C SER A 320 25.64 -18.33 -21.82
N ASP A 321 26.42 -18.11 -20.76
CA ASP A 321 26.54 -19.00 -19.62
C ASP A 321 25.26 -19.01 -18.78
N ASP A 322 24.64 -17.86 -18.50
CA ASP A 322 23.37 -17.80 -17.76
C ASP A 322 22.21 -18.47 -18.52
N ILE A 323 22.17 -18.30 -19.85
CA ILE A 323 21.17 -18.96 -20.71
C ILE A 323 21.38 -20.48 -20.72
N SER A 324 22.64 -20.94 -20.65
CA SER A 324 22.97 -22.37 -20.60
C SER A 324 22.64 -23.02 -19.24
N ILE A 325 22.78 -22.27 -18.15
CA ILE A 325 22.57 -22.77 -16.77
C ILE A 325 21.09 -22.73 -16.38
N TYR A 326 20.38 -21.65 -16.70
CA TYR A 326 19.00 -21.42 -16.26
C TYR A 326 17.94 -21.62 -17.35
N GLY A 327 18.37 -21.89 -18.58
CA GLY A 327 17.50 -22.04 -19.74
C GLY A 327 16.97 -20.70 -20.27
N ILE A 328 16.38 -20.72 -21.46
CA ILE A 328 15.71 -19.56 -22.05
C ILE A 328 14.44 -19.29 -21.25
N VAL A 329 14.49 -18.31 -20.34
CA VAL A 329 13.28 -17.77 -19.72
C VAL A 329 12.51 -17.05 -20.82
N THR A 330 11.41 -17.64 -21.28
CA THR A 330 10.52 -17.01 -22.26
C THR A 330 10.08 -15.64 -21.72
N SER A 331 10.39 -14.58 -22.47
CA SER A 331 10.06 -13.23 -22.06
C SER A 331 8.55 -13.08 -21.98
N LYS A 332 8.00 -13.04 -20.77
CA LYS A 332 6.58 -12.68 -20.57
C LYS A 332 6.33 -11.30 -21.21
N PRO A 333 5.21 -11.11 -21.92
CA PRO A 333 4.88 -9.81 -22.49
C PRO A 333 4.82 -8.78 -21.36
N THR A 334 5.55 -7.68 -21.53
CA THR A 334 5.82 -6.69 -20.48
C THR A 334 4.72 -5.63 -20.37
N TRP A 335 4.03 -5.36 -21.47
CA TRP A 335 2.99 -4.33 -21.62
C TRP A 335 1.71 -4.51 -20.78
N PRO A 336 1.25 -5.72 -20.37
CA PRO A 336 0.04 -5.86 -19.56
C PRO A 336 0.16 -5.18 -18.20
N SER A 337 1.33 -5.26 -17.56
CA SER A 337 1.59 -4.57 -16.27
C SER A 337 1.40 -3.05 -16.36
N TRP A 338 1.74 -2.45 -17.51
CA TRP A 338 1.55 -1.02 -17.77
C TRP A 338 0.06 -0.65 -17.89
N LEU A 339 -0.75 -1.53 -18.47
CA LEU A 339 -2.21 -1.33 -18.50
C LEU A 339 -2.81 -1.37 -17.10
N LEU A 340 -2.38 -2.30 -16.24
CA LEU A 340 -2.85 -2.36 -14.85
C LEU A 340 -2.44 -1.11 -14.06
N MET A 341 -1.23 -0.61 -14.24
CA MET A 341 -0.83 0.65 -13.61
C MET A 341 -1.68 1.83 -14.12
N ALA A 342 -1.95 1.87 -15.42
CA ALA A 342 -2.81 2.89 -16.01
C ALA A 342 -4.24 2.83 -15.46
N THR A 343 -4.83 1.64 -15.28
CA THR A 343 -6.18 1.48 -14.71
C THR A 343 -6.23 1.98 -13.26
N ILE A 344 -5.25 1.63 -12.43
CA ILE A 344 -5.21 2.05 -11.02
C ILE A 344 -4.99 3.57 -10.91
N LEU A 345 -4.10 4.15 -11.72
CA LEU A 345 -3.88 5.60 -11.71
C LEU A 345 -5.10 6.36 -12.22
N LEU A 346 -5.76 5.87 -13.27
CA LEU A 346 -6.95 6.47 -13.83
C LEU A 346 -8.12 6.41 -12.84
N THR A 347 -8.31 5.28 -12.15
CA THR A 347 -9.32 5.16 -11.08
C THR A 347 -9.04 6.07 -9.89
N LEU A 348 -7.79 6.12 -9.42
CA LEU A 348 -7.38 7.04 -8.35
C LEU A 348 -7.57 8.51 -8.76
N SER A 349 -7.32 8.86 -10.03
CA SER A 349 -7.52 10.22 -10.55
C SER A 349 -8.99 10.62 -10.60
N ALA A 350 -9.90 9.67 -10.83
CA ALA A 350 -11.35 9.89 -10.80
C ALA A 350 -11.88 10.03 -9.37
N VAL A 351 -11.47 9.14 -8.44
CA VAL A 351 -11.86 9.21 -7.02
C VAL A 351 -11.35 10.49 -6.36
N THR A 352 -10.12 10.90 -6.67
CA THR A 352 -9.57 12.17 -6.18
C THR A 352 -10.16 13.39 -6.91
N SER A 353 -11.02 13.21 -7.91
CA SER A 353 -11.65 14.25 -8.75
C SER A 353 -10.65 15.21 -9.40
N ILE A 354 -9.48 14.70 -9.79
CA ILE A 354 -8.58 15.40 -10.72
C ILE A 354 -9.23 15.46 -12.09
N ILE A 355 -9.82 14.33 -12.50
CA ILE A 355 -10.70 14.25 -13.66
C ILE A 355 -12.13 14.55 -13.15
N PRO A 356 -12.85 15.54 -13.69
CA PRO A 356 -14.18 15.93 -13.24
C PRO A 356 -15.28 14.95 -13.70
N VAL A 357 -15.11 13.66 -13.42
CA VAL A 357 -16.03 12.56 -13.78
C VAL A 357 -17.43 12.75 -13.19
N LYS A 358 -17.53 13.42 -12.02
CA LYS A 358 -18.80 13.67 -11.34
C LYS A 358 -19.73 14.61 -12.12
N TYR A 359 -19.18 15.56 -12.88
CA TYR A 359 -19.97 16.64 -13.48
C TYR A 359 -20.29 16.40 -14.96
N ILE A 360 -19.42 15.69 -15.68
CA ILE A 360 -19.55 15.51 -17.13
C ILE A 360 -19.89 14.04 -17.44
N VAL A 361 -21.08 13.79 -17.96
CA VAL A 361 -21.58 12.42 -18.23
C VAL A 361 -20.77 11.72 -19.32
N GLU A 362 -20.40 12.42 -20.39
CA GLU A 362 -19.58 11.89 -21.49
C GLU A 362 -18.18 11.49 -20.99
N LEU A 363 -17.56 12.32 -20.16
CA LEU A 363 -16.27 12.00 -19.58
C LEU A 363 -16.35 10.75 -18.68
N ARG A 364 -17.48 10.57 -17.99
CA ARG A 364 -17.75 9.36 -17.18
C ARG A 364 -17.95 8.11 -18.04
N THR A 365 -18.63 8.20 -19.19
CA THR A 365 -18.74 7.05 -20.11
C THR A 365 -17.36 6.69 -20.67
N PHE A 366 -16.59 7.67 -21.15
CA PHE A 366 -15.23 7.44 -21.65
C PHE A 366 -14.31 6.87 -20.57
N TYR A 367 -14.40 7.38 -19.34
CA TYR A 367 -13.65 6.87 -18.20
C TYR A 367 -14.01 5.41 -17.90
N ALA A 368 -15.31 5.09 -17.78
CA ALA A 368 -15.75 3.73 -17.44
C ALA A 368 -15.34 2.72 -18.52
N VAL A 369 -15.58 3.04 -19.79
CA VAL A 369 -15.14 2.22 -20.92
C VAL A 369 -13.61 2.10 -20.95
N GLY A 370 -12.88 3.19 -20.72
CA GLY A 370 -11.41 3.19 -20.67
C GLY A 370 -10.84 2.26 -19.60
N VAL A 371 -11.37 2.32 -18.36
CA VAL A 371 -11.00 1.41 -17.27
C VAL A 371 -11.33 -0.03 -17.64
N GLY A 372 -12.54 -0.28 -18.15
CA GLY A 372 -12.99 -1.61 -18.55
C GLY A 372 -12.14 -2.23 -19.64
N VAL A 373 -11.79 -1.46 -20.68
CA VAL A 373 -10.96 -1.94 -21.80
C VAL A 373 -9.54 -2.24 -21.32
N THR A 374 -8.93 -1.34 -20.57
CA THR A 374 -7.54 -1.50 -20.11
C THR A 374 -7.40 -2.66 -19.10
N LEU A 375 -8.35 -2.80 -18.18
CA LEU A 375 -8.40 -3.95 -17.26
C LEU A 375 -8.75 -5.25 -17.98
N GLY A 376 -9.67 -5.19 -18.96
CA GLY A 376 -10.08 -6.33 -19.77
C GLY A 376 -8.93 -6.91 -20.57
N ILE A 377 -8.20 -6.05 -21.27
CA ILE A 377 -7.02 -6.47 -22.04
C ILE A 377 -5.94 -7.04 -21.12
N TYR A 378 -5.73 -6.45 -19.94
CA TYR A 378 -4.78 -6.98 -18.95
C TYR A 378 -5.16 -8.41 -18.51
N ILE A 379 -6.42 -8.65 -18.13
CA ILE A 379 -6.88 -9.97 -17.69
C ILE A 379 -6.75 -10.99 -18.83
N CYS A 380 -7.10 -10.61 -20.06
CA CYS A 380 -6.94 -11.47 -21.23
C CYS A 380 -5.48 -11.84 -21.48
N ALA A 381 -4.57 -10.87 -21.42
CA ALA A 381 -3.15 -11.08 -21.71
C ALA A 381 -2.42 -11.90 -20.64
N GLU A 382 -2.75 -11.71 -19.36
CA GLU A 382 -2.07 -12.39 -18.24
C GLU A 382 -2.63 -13.80 -17.98
N TYR A 383 -3.96 -13.97 -18.04
CA TYR A 383 -4.61 -15.21 -17.61
C TYR A 383 -5.15 -16.08 -18.76
N PHE A 384 -5.40 -15.51 -19.94
CA PHE A 384 -6.07 -16.21 -21.06
C PHE A 384 -5.26 -16.20 -22.37
N PHE A 385 -3.92 -16.17 -22.31
CA PHE A 385 -2.99 -15.92 -23.42
C PHE A 385 -3.24 -16.73 -24.73
N GLN A 386 -3.94 -17.86 -24.67
CA GLN A 386 -4.10 -18.81 -25.78
C GLN A 386 -5.49 -18.78 -26.47
N ALA A 387 -6.43 -17.94 -26.02
CA ALA A 387 -7.83 -17.94 -26.50
C ALA A 387 -8.21 -16.63 -27.24
N VAL A 388 -7.68 -16.42 -28.45
CA VAL A 388 -7.86 -15.18 -29.23
C VAL A 388 -9.34 -14.82 -29.47
N ILE A 389 -10.21 -15.82 -29.67
CA ILE A 389 -11.64 -15.62 -29.93
C ILE A 389 -12.39 -15.23 -28.64
N LEU A 390 -11.87 -15.59 -27.46
CA LEU A 390 -12.49 -15.29 -26.16
C LEU A 390 -12.17 -13.86 -25.69
N TYR A 391 -11.10 -13.24 -26.21
CA TYR A 391 -10.69 -11.87 -25.86
C TYR A 391 -11.77 -10.80 -26.03
N PRO A 392 -12.44 -10.66 -27.19
CA PRO A 392 -13.48 -9.64 -27.34
C PRO A 392 -14.63 -9.84 -26.35
N LEU A 393 -14.95 -11.09 -26.01
CA LEU A 393 -16.03 -11.43 -25.09
C LEU A 393 -15.66 -11.07 -23.64
N LEU A 394 -14.45 -11.43 -23.19
CA LEU A 394 -13.96 -11.08 -21.85
C LEU A 394 -13.72 -9.58 -21.68
N VAL A 395 -13.22 -8.90 -22.72
CA VAL A 395 -13.11 -7.44 -22.71
C VAL A 395 -14.51 -6.82 -22.61
N ALA A 396 -15.49 -7.31 -23.38
CA ALA A 396 -16.87 -6.83 -23.30
C ALA A 396 -17.49 -7.04 -21.92
N THR A 397 -17.23 -8.17 -21.24
CA THR A 397 -17.78 -8.43 -19.90
C THR A 397 -17.19 -7.48 -18.87
N ILE A 398 -15.88 -7.26 -18.91
CA ILE A 398 -15.20 -6.34 -17.98
C ILE A 398 -15.59 -4.88 -18.27
N VAL A 399 -15.79 -4.51 -19.53
CA VAL A 399 -16.37 -3.21 -19.91
C VAL A 399 -17.79 -3.06 -19.35
N CYS A 400 -18.67 -4.05 -19.54
CA CYS A 400 -20.03 -4.00 -19.00
C CYS A 400 -20.02 -3.89 -17.47
N ALA A 401 -19.16 -4.65 -16.78
CA ALA A 401 -18.99 -4.57 -15.34
C ALA A 401 -18.49 -3.19 -14.90
N SER A 402 -17.46 -2.63 -15.55
CA SER A 402 -16.92 -1.31 -15.22
C SER A 402 -17.93 -0.18 -15.46
N VAL A 403 -18.70 -0.24 -16.55
CA VAL A 403 -19.79 0.71 -16.82
C VAL A 403 -20.87 0.56 -15.75
N PHE A 404 -21.21 -0.66 -15.37
CA PHE A 404 -22.19 -0.90 -14.32
C PHE A 404 -21.76 -0.21 -13.01
N VAL A 405 -20.56 -0.53 -12.52
CA VAL A 405 -19.99 -0.03 -11.26
C VAL A 405 -19.83 1.49 -11.23
N VAL A 406 -19.38 2.10 -12.32
CA VAL A 406 -19.17 3.55 -12.35
C VAL A 406 -20.50 4.32 -12.34
N PHE A 407 -21.54 3.79 -13.00
CA PHE A 407 -22.85 4.43 -13.09
C PHE A 407 -23.79 4.11 -11.92
N THR A 408 -23.50 3.08 -11.12
CA THR A 408 -24.11 2.84 -9.81
C THR A 408 -23.59 3.85 -8.78
N HIS A 409 -22.27 4.00 -8.62
CA HIS A 409 -21.67 4.94 -7.66
C HIS A 409 -21.90 6.42 -8.03
N LEU A 410 -21.95 6.74 -9.33
CA LEU A 410 -22.28 8.08 -9.81
C LEU A 410 -23.53 7.97 -10.71
N PRO A 411 -24.75 8.13 -10.18
CA PRO A 411 -25.97 8.03 -10.98
C PRO A 411 -26.09 9.16 -12.01
N SER A 412 -26.80 8.88 -13.10
CA SER A 412 -27.17 9.84 -14.15
C SER A 412 -28.65 9.68 -14.48
N ALA A 413 -29.28 10.69 -15.10
CA ALA A 413 -30.67 10.61 -15.55
C ALA A 413 -30.91 9.47 -16.55
N SER A 414 -29.89 9.10 -17.34
CA SER A 414 -29.95 7.96 -18.28
C SER A 414 -29.65 6.60 -17.62
N SER A 415 -28.99 6.58 -16.45
CA SER A 415 -28.54 5.37 -15.76
C SER A 415 -29.72 4.46 -15.41
N THR A 416 -30.81 5.02 -14.87
CA THR A 416 -31.99 4.25 -14.42
C THR A 416 -32.65 3.43 -15.53
N ARG A 417 -32.54 3.88 -16.79
CA ARG A 417 -33.11 3.18 -17.95
C ARG A 417 -32.14 2.17 -18.57
N VAL A 418 -30.84 2.49 -18.64
CA VAL A 418 -29.85 1.71 -19.40
C VAL A 418 -29.19 0.63 -18.55
N LEU A 419 -28.98 0.88 -17.27
CA LEU A 419 -28.18 0.03 -16.38
C LEU A 419 -28.73 -1.39 -16.18
N PRO A 420 -30.06 -1.62 -16.09
CA PRO A 420 -30.62 -2.98 -16.07
C PRO A 420 -30.33 -3.77 -17.35
N TRP A 421 -30.31 -3.10 -18.52
CA TRP A 421 -29.97 -3.75 -19.79
C TRP A 421 -28.48 -4.09 -19.88
N VAL A 422 -27.60 -3.24 -19.32
CA VAL A 422 -26.17 -3.54 -19.21
C VAL A 422 -25.93 -4.75 -18.33
N PHE A 423 -26.65 -4.87 -17.21
CA PHE A 423 -26.59 -6.06 -16.35
C PHE A 423 -27.14 -7.31 -17.04
N ALA A 424 -28.26 -7.20 -17.76
CA ALA A 424 -28.81 -8.32 -18.53
C ALA A 424 -27.83 -8.80 -19.60
N LEU A 425 -27.15 -7.87 -20.30
CA LEU A 425 -26.08 -8.20 -21.24
C LEU A 425 -24.92 -8.92 -20.54
N LEU A 426 -24.44 -8.41 -19.40
CA LEU A 426 -23.38 -9.05 -18.60
C LEU A 426 -23.76 -10.49 -18.20
N ALA A 427 -24.99 -10.70 -17.73
CA ALA A 427 -25.49 -12.02 -17.35
C ALA A 427 -25.63 -12.96 -18.56
N ALA A 428 -26.00 -12.44 -19.74
CA ALA A 428 -26.09 -13.21 -20.97
C ALA A 428 -24.73 -13.58 -21.56
N LEU A 429 -23.69 -12.76 -21.34
CA LEU A 429 -22.33 -13.04 -21.80
C LEU A 429 -21.69 -14.23 -21.07
N PHE A 430 -22.12 -14.52 -19.84
CA PHE A 430 -21.61 -15.64 -19.03
C PHE A 430 -21.78 -17.02 -19.71
N PRO A 431 -23.01 -17.50 -20.00
CA PRO A 431 -23.20 -18.81 -20.63
C PRO A 431 -22.58 -18.87 -22.03
N VAL A 432 -22.59 -17.76 -22.77
CA VAL A 432 -21.94 -17.67 -24.09
C VAL A 432 -20.43 -17.87 -23.98
N ALA A 433 -19.78 -17.23 -23.01
CA ALA A 433 -18.34 -17.37 -22.79
C ALA A 433 -17.97 -18.78 -22.36
N TYR A 434 -18.75 -19.36 -21.44
CA TYR A 434 -18.52 -20.71 -20.94
C TYR A 434 -18.68 -21.79 -22.03
N LEU A 435 -19.72 -21.68 -22.88
CA LEU A 435 -19.96 -22.64 -23.97
C LEU A 435 -18.93 -22.50 -25.10
N LEU A 436 -18.58 -21.26 -25.47
CA LEU A 436 -17.63 -21.00 -26.54
C LEU A 436 -16.21 -21.46 -26.17
N GLU A 437 -15.81 -21.26 -24.91
CA GLU A 437 -14.56 -21.81 -24.38
C GLU A 437 -14.53 -23.34 -24.49
N GLY A 438 -15.67 -24.00 -24.26
CA GLY A 438 -15.77 -25.45 -24.43
C GLY A 438 -15.61 -25.91 -25.87
N GLN A 439 -16.36 -25.31 -26.80
CA GLN A 439 -16.37 -25.74 -28.20
C GLN A 439 -15.07 -25.46 -28.96
N LEU A 440 -14.39 -24.35 -28.67
CA LEU A 440 -13.18 -23.95 -29.40
C LEU A 440 -11.99 -24.85 -29.09
N ARG A 441 -11.96 -25.45 -27.90
CA ARG A 441 -10.81 -26.24 -27.44
C ARG A 441 -11.05 -27.75 -27.53
N ASP A 442 -12.30 -28.21 -27.53
CA ASP A 442 -12.65 -29.58 -27.92
C ASP A 442 -12.20 -29.89 -29.36
N LYS A 443 -12.33 -28.93 -30.29
CA LYS A 443 -11.80 -29.07 -31.66
C LYS A 443 -10.27 -29.19 -31.72
N SER A 444 -9.54 -28.54 -30.81
CA SER A 444 -8.08 -28.64 -30.75
C SER A 444 -7.56 -29.92 -30.08
N ILE A 445 -8.41 -30.61 -29.29
CA ILE A 445 -8.07 -31.87 -28.61
C ILE A 445 -8.08 -33.05 -29.60
N GLU A 446 -8.91 -33.01 -30.63
CA GLU A 446 -8.97 -34.07 -31.66
C GLU A 446 -7.69 -34.16 -32.53
N GLU A 447 -6.91 -33.07 -32.63
CA GLU A 447 -5.79 -32.95 -33.57
C GLU A 447 -4.39 -33.23 -32.96
N GLY A 448 -4.23 -33.37 -31.62
CA GLY A 448 -2.93 -33.51 -30.94
C GLY A 448 -2.51 -34.94 -30.55
N GLU A 449 -1.22 -35.17 -30.22
CA GLU A 449 -0.68 -36.42 -29.64
C GLU A 449 -1.18 -36.65 -28.20
N GLU A 450 -1.21 -37.90 -27.71
CA GLU A 450 -1.86 -38.28 -26.42
C GLU A 450 -1.35 -37.53 -25.18
N ALA A 451 -0.05 -37.21 -25.11
CA ALA A 451 0.52 -36.43 -24.01
C ALA A 451 0.11 -34.94 -24.06
N ASP A 452 0.02 -34.38 -25.27
CA ASP A 452 -0.48 -33.01 -25.49
C ASP A 452 -2.00 -32.91 -25.28
N ARG A 453 -2.75 -34.00 -25.50
CA ARG A 453 -4.18 -34.06 -25.16
C ARG A 453 -4.44 -33.91 -23.66
N PHE A 454 -3.61 -34.54 -22.83
CA PHE A 454 -3.77 -34.43 -21.37
C PHE A 454 -3.41 -33.03 -20.84
N THR A 455 -2.32 -32.44 -21.34
CA THR A 455 -1.90 -31.08 -20.94
C THR A 455 -2.90 -30.02 -21.42
N THR A 456 -3.43 -30.17 -22.64
CA THR A 456 -4.48 -29.29 -23.17
C THR A 456 -5.81 -29.45 -22.45
N MET A 457 -6.21 -30.66 -22.07
CA MET A 457 -7.41 -30.92 -21.27
C MET A 457 -7.32 -30.28 -19.87
N LEU A 458 -6.17 -30.41 -19.19
CA LEU A 458 -5.93 -29.73 -17.91
C LEU A 458 -5.93 -28.21 -18.04
N ALA A 459 -5.37 -27.68 -19.14
CA ALA A 459 -5.39 -26.23 -19.41
C ALA A 459 -6.81 -25.72 -19.70
N VAL A 460 -7.67 -26.53 -20.34
CA VAL A 460 -9.09 -26.22 -20.59
C VAL A 460 -9.86 -26.18 -19.29
N GLU A 461 -9.73 -27.20 -18.46
CA GLU A 461 -10.43 -27.26 -17.18
C GLU A 461 -9.96 -26.13 -16.25
N GLY A 462 -8.65 -25.85 -16.22
CA GLY A 462 -8.11 -24.68 -15.51
C GLY A 462 -8.69 -23.34 -15.98
N ALA A 463 -8.90 -23.17 -17.29
CA ALA A 463 -9.43 -21.93 -17.88
C ALA A 463 -10.94 -21.76 -17.65
N ARG A 464 -11.75 -22.83 -17.77
CA ARG A 464 -13.18 -22.80 -17.41
C ARG A 464 -13.38 -22.43 -15.94
N MET A 465 -12.52 -22.96 -15.08
CA MET A 465 -12.56 -22.69 -13.64
C MET A 465 -12.14 -21.25 -13.32
N SER A 466 -11.15 -20.70 -14.03
CA SER A 466 -10.76 -19.30 -13.87
C SER A 466 -11.84 -18.34 -14.40
N LEU A 467 -12.53 -18.69 -15.49
CA LEU A 467 -13.68 -17.94 -16.02
C LEU A 467 -14.85 -17.93 -15.02
N LEU A 468 -15.22 -19.09 -14.46
CA LEU A 468 -16.22 -19.17 -13.39
C LEU A 468 -15.82 -18.29 -12.20
N GLY A 469 -14.55 -18.33 -11.78
CA GLY A 469 -14.01 -17.47 -10.73
C GLY A 469 -14.15 -15.97 -11.02
N LEU A 470 -13.83 -15.55 -12.25
CA LEU A 470 -13.95 -14.17 -12.70
C LEU A 470 -15.40 -13.66 -12.61
N TYR A 471 -16.36 -14.43 -13.12
CA TYR A 471 -17.77 -14.04 -13.06
C TYR A 471 -18.32 -14.05 -11.64
N ALA A 472 -17.92 -15.01 -10.79
CA ALA A 472 -18.28 -15.00 -9.38
C ALA A 472 -17.79 -13.72 -8.68
N MET A 473 -16.56 -13.29 -8.95
CA MET A 473 -16.01 -12.05 -8.41
C MET A 473 -16.79 -10.81 -8.89
N ILE A 474 -17.09 -10.72 -10.19
CA ILE A 474 -17.85 -9.61 -10.77
C ILE A 474 -19.25 -9.52 -10.15
N PHE A 475 -19.98 -10.63 -10.06
CA PHE A 475 -21.32 -10.66 -9.47
C PHE A 475 -21.30 -10.37 -7.96
N MET A 476 -20.26 -10.80 -7.25
CA MET A 476 -20.06 -10.45 -5.84
C MET A 476 -19.84 -8.95 -5.65
N LEU A 477 -19.01 -8.34 -6.49
CA LEU A 477 -18.72 -6.91 -6.47
C LEU A 477 -20.00 -6.10 -6.74
N ILE A 478 -20.77 -6.46 -7.77
CA ILE A 478 -22.05 -5.82 -8.10
C ILE A 478 -23.05 -5.94 -6.94
N ALA A 479 -23.17 -7.12 -6.34
CA ALA A 479 -24.08 -7.35 -5.23
C ALA A 479 -23.71 -6.50 -4.00
N LEU A 480 -22.42 -6.42 -3.67
CA LEU A 480 -21.92 -5.61 -2.57
C LEU A 480 -22.19 -4.12 -2.81
N GLU A 481 -21.87 -3.64 -4.01
CA GLU A 481 -22.04 -2.24 -4.37
C GLU A 481 -23.50 -1.79 -4.29
N ILE A 482 -24.41 -2.55 -4.91
CA ILE A 482 -25.85 -2.26 -4.84
C ILE A 482 -26.31 -2.19 -3.39
N LYS A 483 -25.81 -3.10 -2.54
CA LYS A 483 -26.17 -3.11 -1.13
C LYS A 483 -25.63 -1.90 -0.36
N PHE A 484 -24.39 -1.48 -0.63
CA PHE A 484 -23.81 -0.27 -0.05
C PHE A 484 -24.58 0.98 -0.48
N GLU A 485 -24.97 1.08 -1.75
CA GLU A 485 -25.73 2.24 -2.24
C GLU A 485 -27.18 2.24 -1.76
N LEU A 486 -27.85 1.08 -1.68
CA LEU A 486 -29.17 1.01 -1.06
C LEU A 486 -29.11 1.42 0.42
N ALA A 487 -28.06 1.04 1.14
CA ALA A 487 -27.86 1.45 2.53
C ALA A 487 -27.57 2.95 2.66
N SER A 488 -26.77 3.54 1.76
CA SER A 488 -26.45 4.97 1.75
C SER A 488 -27.72 5.81 1.51
N LEU A 489 -28.53 5.45 0.52
CA LEU A 489 -29.79 6.12 0.16
C LEU A 489 -30.84 6.03 1.28
N LEU A 490 -30.93 4.88 1.96
CA LEU A 490 -31.83 4.72 3.11
C LEU A 490 -31.40 5.60 4.29
N HIS A 491 -30.10 5.74 4.53
CA HIS A 491 -29.58 6.59 5.61
C HIS A 491 -29.81 8.08 5.33
N GLU A 492 -29.59 8.54 4.09
CA GLU A 492 -29.83 9.92 3.68
C GLU A 492 -31.31 10.30 3.83
N LYS A 493 -32.24 9.46 3.35
CA LYS A 493 -33.69 9.70 3.49
C LYS A 493 -34.19 9.62 4.93
N ALA A 494 -33.54 8.83 5.79
CA ALA A 494 -33.84 8.79 7.21
C ALA A 494 -33.43 10.10 7.91
N LEU A 495 -32.31 10.69 7.50
CA LEU A 495 -31.83 11.98 8.02
C LEU A 495 -32.73 13.15 7.57
N GLU A 496 -33.14 13.18 6.30
CA GLU A 496 -34.06 14.20 5.78
C GLU A 496 -35.43 14.18 6.48
N ARG A 497 -35.95 13.00 6.83
CA ARG A 497 -37.20 12.86 7.61
C ARG A 497 -37.07 13.28 9.06
N GLY A 498 -35.86 13.36 9.61
CA GLY A 498 -35.60 13.92 10.94
C GLY A 498 -35.78 15.44 11.01
N VAL A 499 -35.90 16.11 9.86
CA VAL A 499 -35.98 17.57 9.73
C VAL A 499 -37.22 17.95 8.92
N SER A 500 -38.43 17.78 9.49
CA SER A 500 -39.61 18.49 8.97
C SER A 500 -39.82 19.80 9.74
N PRO A 501 -39.97 20.97 9.07
CA PRO A 501 -40.28 22.23 9.72
C PRO A 501 -41.79 22.31 9.95
N SER A 502 -42.27 21.87 11.11
CA SER A 502 -43.61 22.24 11.57
C SER A 502 -43.69 22.26 13.10
N GLN A 503 -44.11 23.43 13.59
CA GLN A 503 -44.52 23.80 14.95
C GLN A 503 -43.45 24.36 15.90
N SER A 504 -43.37 25.68 15.85
CA SER A 504 -43.12 26.59 16.96
C SER A 504 -44.00 26.27 18.19
N GLY A 505 -43.39 26.17 19.37
CA GLY A 505 -44.10 26.15 20.66
C GLY A 505 -43.21 25.67 21.82
N TRP A 506 -43.04 26.51 22.84
CA TRP A 506 -42.22 26.33 24.04
C TRP A 506 -42.37 24.99 24.79
N ASN A 507 -41.26 24.39 25.28
CA ASN A 507 -40.86 24.42 26.70
C ASN A 507 -39.70 23.46 27.07
N SER A 508 -38.84 23.98 27.94
CA SER A 508 -38.02 23.36 28.99
C SER A 508 -37.19 22.10 28.72
N GLY A 509 -35.87 22.28 28.87
CA GLY A 509 -34.82 21.27 28.78
C GLY A 509 -35.01 19.99 29.60
N PHE A 510 -34.81 18.86 28.91
CA PHE A 510 -34.18 17.65 29.42
C PHE A 510 -33.47 16.96 28.23
N PRO A 511 -32.18 16.58 28.35
CA PRO A 511 -31.50 15.84 27.28
C PRO A 511 -31.87 14.35 27.38
N PRO A 512 -32.38 13.68 26.32
CA PRO A 512 -32.61 12.25 26.40
C PRO A 512 -31.30 11.51 26.13
N LYS A 513 -30.51 11.29 27.18
CA LYS A 513 -29.53 10.20 27.22
C LYS A 513 -30.29 8.86 27.28
N LEU A 514 -30.80 8.37 26.15
CA LEU A 514 -31.02 6.94 25.85
C LEU A 514 -31.63 6.75 24.44
N ARG A 515 -30.92 7.12 23.38
CA ARG A 515 -31.27 6.73 21.99
C ARG A 515 -30.26 5.75 21.40
N LEU A 516 -30.13 4.59 22.03
CA LEU A 516 -29.55 3.39 21.41
C LEU A 516 -30.59 2.26 21.26
N ILE A 517 -31.82 2.46 21.75
CA ILE A 517 -32.88 1.42 21.76
C ILE A 517 -34.14 1.88 21.00
N GLN A 518 -34.25 3.16 20.64
CA GLN A 518 -35.31 3.65 19.74
C GLN A 518 -34.97 3.46 18.25
N GLN A 519 -33.88 2.76 17.93
CA GLN A 519 -33.58 2.28 16.58
C GLN A 519 -34.19 0.89 16.31
N ARG A 520 -34.79 0.24 17.32
CA ARG A 520 -35.41 -1.09 17.19
C ARG A 520 -36.95 -1.08 17.11
N ARG A 521 -37.55 0.11 17.10
CA ARG A 521 -38.96 0.34 16.72
C ARG A 521 -39.05 1.31 15.56
N ALA A 522 -38.47 0.92 14.43
CA ALA A 522 -39.07 1.20 13.12
C ALA A 522 -40.06 0.06 12.80
N SER A 523 -41.05 -0.14 13.68
CA SER A 523 -42.19 -1.01 13.36
C SER A 523 -43.11 -0.22 12.45
N ALA A 524 -43.20 -0.65 11.19
CA ALA A 524 -43.93 -0.02 10.09
C ALA A 524 -43.33 1.31 9.60
N ALA A 525 -42.18 1.23 8.92
CA ALA A 525 -42.06 2.08 7.73
C ALA A 525 -43.18 1.61 6.78
N PRO A 526 -44.17 2.45 6.43
CA PRO A 526 -45.28 2.01 5.63
C PRO A 526 -44.74 1.54 4.28
N SER A 527 -45.34 0.49 3.74
CA SER A 527 -45.17 0.00 2.37
C SER A 527 -45.23 1.10 1.28
N PHE A 528 -45.69 2.29 1.64
CA PHE A 528 -45.65 3.52 0.84
C PHE A 528 -44.24 4.09 0.58
N THR A 529 -43.23 3.84 1.43
CA THR A 529 -41.84 4.28 1.18
C THR A 529 -41.15 3.46 0.09
N ILE A 530 -41.46 2.17 0.03
CA ILE A 530 -40.94 1.24 -0.98
C ILE A 530 -41.59 1.54 -2.34
N LYS A 531 -42.89 1.86 -2.37
CA LYS A 531 -43.59 2.28 -3.61
C LYS A 531 -43.09 3.60 -4.22
N ARG A 532 -42.50 4.51 -3.43
CA ARG A 532 -41.91 5.78 -3.94
C ARG A 532 -40.42 5.65 -4.25
N LEU A 533 -39.69 4.75 -3.59
CA LEU A 533 -38.36 4.27 -4.01
C LEU A 533 -38.45 3.45 -5.32
N ALA A 534 -39.58 2.77 -5.53
CA ALA A 534 -39.87 2.00 -6.75
C ALA A 534 -40.03 2.88 -8.01
N ALA A 535 -40.24 4.19 -7.88
CA ALA A 535 -40.36 5.06 -9.05
C ALA A 535 -39.00 5.48 -9.66
N GLU A 536 -37.92 5.52 -8.86
CA GLU A 536 -36.60 6.00 -9.32
C GLU A 536 -35.48 4.95 -9.24
N ALA A 537 -35.64 3.87 -8.46
CA ALA A 537 -34.60 2.84 -8.25
C ALA A 537 -35.15 1.39 -8.06
N ALA A 538 -36.35 1.07 -8.54
CA ALA A 538 -36.97 -0.27 -8.40
C ALA A 538 -36.09 -1.43 -8.88
N TRP A 539 -35.24 -1.19 -9.88
CA TRP A 539 -34.42 -2.24 -10.49
C TRP A 539 -33.22 -2.64 -9.62
N MET A 540 -32.76 -1.79 -8.69
CA MET A 540 -31.53 -2.02 -7.91
C MET A 540 -31.63 -3.27 -7.01
N PRO A 541 -32.69 -3.47 -6.20
CA PRO A 541 -32.84 -4.68 -5.39
C PRO A 541 -32.91 -5.96 -6.23
N ALA A 542 -33.65 -5.93 -7.35
CA ALA A 542 -33.80 -7.08 -8.25
C ALA A 542 -32.45 -7.50 -8.85
N VAL A 543 -31.68 -6.55 -9.40
CA VAL A 543 -30.35 -6.82 -9.95
C VAL A 543 -29.39 -7.33 -8.88
N GLY A 544 -29.39 -6.72 -7.70
CA GLY A 544 -28.57 -7.18 -6.58
C GLY A 544 -28.89 -8.62 -6.19
N ASN A 545 -30.17 -8.96 -6.08
CA ASN A 545 -30.62 -10.32 -5.76
C ASN A 545 -30.19 -11.34 -6.80
N VAL A 546 -30.44 -11.06 -8.09
CA VAL A 546 -30.00 -11.95 -9.17
C VAL A 546 -28.49 -12.14 -9.13
N SER A 547 -27.72 -11.07 -8.94
CA SER A 547 -26.26 -11.12 -8.81
C SER A 547 -25.79 -12.00 -7.64
N THR A 548 -26.42 -11.87 -6.46
CA THR A 548 -26.08 -12.70 -5.29
C THR A 548 -26.36 -14.18 -5.50
N VAL A 549 -27.49 -14.51 -6.15
CA VAL A 549 -27.88 -15.90 -6.44
C VAL A 549 -26.93 -16.49 -7.48
N LEU A 550 -26.64 -15.77 -8.56
CA LEU A 550 -25.68 -16.21 -9.59
C LEU A 550 -24.28 -16.41 -8.99
N CYS A 551 -23.79 -15.47 -8.19
CA CYS A 551 -22.52 -15.62 -7.48
C CYS A 551 -22.50 -16.87 -6.60
N PHE A 552 -23.54 -17.09 -5.80
CA PHE A 552 -23.63 -18.26 -4.92
C PHE A 552 -23.65 -19.57 -5.71
N VAL A 553 -24.43 -19.65 -6.79
CA VAL A 553 -24.51 -20.84 -7.67
C VAL A 553 -23.15 -21.11 -8.32
N ILE A 554 -22.48 -20.10 -8.86
CA ILE A 554 -21.15 -20.26 -9.48
C ILE A 554 -20.12 -20.71 -8.43
N CYS A 555 -20.15 -20.16 -7.21
CA CYS A 555 -19.28 -20.60 -6.13
C CYS A 555 -19.55 -22.06 -5.70
N LEU A 556 -20.79 -22.53 -5.76
CA LEU A 556 -21.11 -23.95 -5.51
C LEU A 556 -20.55 -24.85 -6.62
N ILE A 557 -20.67 -24.44 -7.88
CA ILE A 557 -20.06 -25.16 -9.02
C ILE A 557 -18.54 -25.21 -8.84
N LEU A 558 -17.91 -24.08 -8.52
CA LEU A 558 -16.47 -24.02 -8.23
C LEU A 558 -16.07 -24.94 -7.07
N ASN A 559 -16.88 -25.03 -6.02
CA ASN A 559 -16.64 -25.91 -4.89
C ASN A 559 -16.65 -27.40 -5.28
N MET A 560 -17.57 -27.79 -6.17
CA MET A 560 -17.65 -29.16 -6.69
C MET A 560 -16.38 -29.54 -7.46
N HIS A 561 -15.89 -28.67 -8.33
CA HIS A 561 -14.72 -28.94 -9.16
C HIS A 561 -13.37 -28.77 -8.44
N LEU A 562 -13.19 -27.74 -7.59
CA LEU A 562 -11.89 -27.48 -6.92
C LEU A 562 -11.65 -28.34 -5.67
N THR A 563 -12.70 -28.66 -4.92
CA THR A 563 -12.57 -29.34 -3.61
C THR A 563 -13.26 -30.70 -3.55
N GLY A 564 -13.81 -31.16 -4.68
CA GLY A 564 -14.62 -32.39 -4.72
C GLY A 564 -15.92 -32.28 -3.93
N GLY A 565 -16.47 -31.07 -3.76
CA GLY A 565 -17.71 -30.84 -3.01
C GLY A 565 -17.52 -30.89 -1.50
N SER A 566 -16.49 -30.22 -0.98
CA SER A 566 -16.20 -30.21 0.46
C SER A 566 -17.35 -29.62 1.29
N ASN A 567 -17.79 -30.39 2.29
CA ASN A 567 -18.84 -29.98 3.23
C ASN A 567 -18.45 -28.80 4.12
N ARG A 568 -17.16 -28.49 4.23
CA ARG A 568 -16.68 -27.34 5.04
C ARG A 568 -16.85 -26.02 4.28
N ALA A 569 -16.79 -26.05 2.96
CA ALA A 569 -16.84 -24.84 2.13
C ALA A 569 -18.20 -24.14 2.18
N ILE A 570 -19.31 -24.88 2.35
CA ILE A 570 -20.65 -24.28 2.43
C ILE A 570 -20.79 -23.28 3.58
N PHE A 571 -20.08 -23.49 4.70
CA PHE A 571 -20.08 -22.55 5.82
C PHE A 571 -19.43 -21.21 5.47
N PHE A 572 -18.49 -21.19 4.53
CA PHE A 572 -17.86 -19.98 4.01
C PHE A 572 -18.65 -19.35 2.86
N LEU A 573 -19.36 -20.16 2.06
CA LEU A 573 -20.14 -19.69 0.91
C LEU A 573 -21.53 -19.18 1.28
N ALA A 574 -22.22 -19.82 2.22
CA ALA A 574 -23.59 -19.45 2.60
C ALA A 574 -23.75 -17.99 3.10
N PRO A 575 -22.78 -17.37 3.80
CA PRO A 575 -22.84 -15.96 4.15
C PRO A 575 -22.99 -15.00 2.96
N ILE A 576 -22.65 -15.40 1.73
CA ILE A 576 -22.88 -14.59 0.51
C ILE A 576 -24.37 -14.24 0.37
N LEU A 577 -25.27 -15.14 0.77
CA LEU A 577 -26.72 -14.92 0.71
C LEU A 577 -27.21 -13.84 1.68
N LEU A 578 -26.39 -13.38 2.63
CA LEU A 578 -26.71 -12.21 3.44
C LEU A 578 -26.78 -10.93 2.61
N LEU A 579 -26.22 -10.93 1.40
CA LEU A 579 -26.26 -9.81 0.46
C LEU A 579 -27.62 -9.65 -0.24
N LEU A 580 -28.55 -10.60 -0.09
CA LEU A 580 -29.91 -10.48 -0.58
C LEU A 580 -30.61 -9.23 0.00
N ASN A 581 -31.24 -8.48 -0.89
CA ASN A 581 -32.02 -7.28 -0.64
C ASN A 581 -33.52 -7.60 -0.64
N GLN A 582 -34.30 -6.79 0.07
CA GLN A 582 -35.76 -6.87 0.03
C GLN A 582 -36.27 -6.36 -1.31
N ASP A 583 -37.11 -7.14 -1.96
CA ASP A 583 -37.64 -6.82 -3.28
C ASP A 583 -39.12 -7.22 -3.35
N SER A 584 -39.94 -6.40 -4.02
CA SER A 584 -41.36 -6.67 -4.21
C SER A 584 -41.62 -7.76 -5.25
N ASP A 585 -40.69 -7.97 -6.17
CA ASP A 585 -40.96 -8.72 -7.40
C ASP A 585 -40.50 -10.18 -7.29
N ILE A 586 -39.26 -10.42 -6.83
CA ILE A 586 -38.68 -11.78 -6.73
C ILE A 586 -38.86 -12.38 -5.33
N PHE A 587 -38.79 -11.54 -4.29
CA PHE A 587 -38.73 -11.96 -2.89
C PHE A 587 -39.75 -11.20 -2.03
N ALA A 588 -40.99 -11.09 -2.53
CA ALA A 588 -42.08 -10.32 -1.92
C ALA A 588 -42.38 -10.64 -0.45
N GLY A 589 -41.99 -11.84 0.02
CA GLY A 589 -42.14 -12.28 1.41
C GLY A 589 -40.99 -11.89 2.35
N PHE A 590 -39.82 -11.49 1.82
CA PHE A 590 -38.61 -11.24 2.61
C PHE A 590 -38.65 -9.87 3.31
N GLY A 591 -38.74 -9.89 4.63
CA GLY A 591 -38.61 -8.69 5.49
C GLY A 591 -37.29 -8.63 6.28
N ASP A 592 -37.06 -7.54 7.02
CA ASP A 592 -35.82 -7.32 7.82
C ASP A 592 -35.61 -8.41 8.87
N ARG A 593 -36.71 -9.04 9.29
CA ARG A 593 -36.71 -10.15 10.22
C ARG A 593 -36.04 -11.38 9.59
N GLN A 594 -36.32 -11.69 8.34
CA GLN A 594 -35.95 -12.96 7.69
C GLN A 594 -34.54 -12.98 7.09
N ARG A 595 -33.69 -11.99 7.44
CA ARG A 595 -32.34 -11.81 6.85
C ARG A 595 -31.42 -13.04 6.92
N TYR A 596 -31.52 -13.84 7.98
CA TYR A 596 -30.66 -15.01 8.17
C TYR A 596 -31.25 -16.32 7.61
N PHE A 597 -32.52 -16.32 7.21
CA PHE A 597 -33.20 -17.50 6.70
C PHE A 597 -32.55 -18.11 5.44
N PRO A 598 -32.16 -17.33 4.40
CA PRO A 598 -31.51 -17.91 3.21
C PRO A 598 -30.22 -18.66 3.53
N VAL A 599 -29.45 -18.16 4.50
CA VAL A 599 -28.18 -18.77 4.92
C VAL A 599 -28.42 -20.13 5.57
N THR A 600 -29.38 -20.22 6.50
CA THR A 600 -29.65 -21.44 7.26
C THR A 600 -30.27 -22.52 6.37
N VAL A 601 -31.17 -22.11 5.46
CA VAL A 601 -31.76 -23.00 4.45
C VAL A 601 -30.70 -23.50 3.49
N ALA A 602 -29.80 -22.63 2.98
CA ALA A 602 -28.75 -23.06 2.06
C ALA A 602 -27.77 -24.07 2.69
N ILE A 603 -27.34 -23.85 3.94
CA ILE A 603 -26.46 -24.79 4.66
C ILE A 603 -27.16 -26.13 4.87
N SER A 604 -28.39 -26.11 5.41
CA SER A 604 -29.14 -27.35 5.69
C SER A 604 -29.49 -28.11 4.40
N GLY A 605 -29.95 -27.41 3.36
CA GLY A 605 -30.28 -28.00 2.07
C GLY A 605 -29.07 -28.58 1.35
N TYR A 606 -27.93 -27.87 1.33
CA TYR A 606 -26.69 -28.37 0.74
C TYR A 606 -26.22 -29.66 1.42
N LEU A 607 -26.13 -29.67 2.76
CA LEU A 607 -25.69 -30.84 3.51
C LEU A 607 -26.62 -32.05 3.35
N VAL A 608 -27.94 -31.82 3.25
CA VAL A 608 -28.92 -32.89 2.96
C VAL A 608 -28.72 -33.44 1.55
N LEU A 609 -28.57 -32.57 0.55
CA LEU A 609 -28.34 -33.00 -0.84
C LEU A 609 -27.01 -33.74 -0.98
N THR A 610 -25.94 -33.27 -0.35
CA THR A 610 -24.65 -33.96 -0.36
C THR A 610 -24.72 -35.28 0.41
N ALA A 611 -25.46 -35.36 1.52
CA ALA A 611 -25.68 -36.64 2.22
C ALA A 611 -26.44 -37.64 1.36
N LEU A 612 -27.50 -37.22 0.66
CA LEU A 612 -28.23 -38.07 -0.29
C LEU A 612 -27.34 -38.52 -1.45
N TYR A 613 -26.56 -37.61 -2.02
CA TYR A 613 -25.62 -37.92 -3.10
C TYR A 613 -24.56 -38.94 -2.64
N ARG A 614 -23.99 -38.80 -1.44
CA ARG A 614 -23.02 -39.76 -0.90
C ARG A 614 -23.63 -41.13 -0.61
N ILE A 615 -24.86 -41.18 -0.08
CA ILE A 615 -25.59 -42.45 0.09
C ILE A 615 -25.83 -43.11 -1.27
N TRP A 616 -26.19 -42.32 -2.28
CA TRP A 616 -26.41 -42.79 -3.64
C TRP A 616 -25.12 -43.30 -4.31
N GLU A 617 -24.03 -42.55 -4.22
CA GLU A 617 -22.72 -42.89 -4.78
C GLU A 617 -22.21 -44.23 -4.22
N GLU A 618 -22.27 -44.41 -2.90
CA GLU A 618 -21.83 -45.63 -2.21
C GLU A 618 -22.67 -46.87 -2.59
N VAL A 619 -23.96 -46.68 -2.85
CA VAL A 619 -24.86 -47.76 -3.27
C VAL A 619 -24.56 -48.24 -4.70
N TRP A 620 -24.03 -47.37 -5.55
CA TRP A 620 -23.86 -47.65 -6.98
C TRP A 620 -22.41 -47.94 -7.40
N HIS A 621 -21.42 -47.40 -6.68
CA HIS A 621 -19.98 -47.54 -6.99
C HIS A 621 -19.19 -48.25 -5.89
N GLY A 622 -19.84 -48.73 -4.82
CA GLY A 622 -19.19 -49.51 -3.78
C GLY A 622 -18.69 -50.83 -4.32
N ASP A 623 -17.36 -50.95 -4.45
CA ASP A 623 -16.65 -52.12 -4.97
C ASP A 623 -16.85 -53.36 -4.07
N ASP A 624 -16.83 -54.55 -4.67
CA ASP A 624 -17.07 -55.89 -4.07
C ASP A 624 -15.92 -56.35 -3.14
N GLY A 625 -15.35 -55.45 -2.35
CA GLY A 625 -14.29 -55.73 -1.38
C GLY A 625 -14.86 -56.19 -0.03
N TRP A 626 -14.82 -57.50 0.23
CA TRP A 626 -15.11 -58.12 1.53
C TRP A 626 -14.02 -57.77 2.58
N GLU A 627 -13.86 -56.49 2.93
CA GLU A 627 -13.15 -56.10 4.15
C GLU A 627 -14.14 -55.83 5.28
N PHE A 628 -13.93 -56.54 6.39
CA PHE A 628 -14.73 -56.58 7.61
C PHE A 628 -14.65 -55.28 8.44
N GLN A 629 -14.76 -54.11 7.81
CA GLN A 629 -15.10 -52.86 8.49
C GLN A 629 -16.63 -52.74 8.49
N ILE A 630 -17.21 -52.44 9.65
CA ILE A 630 -18.67 -52.35 9.85
C ILE A 630 -19.20 -51.18 9.01
N GLY A 631 -19.55 -51.46 7.75
CA GLY A 631 -19.95 -50.46 6.76
C GLY A 631 -19.64 -50.90 5.32
N GLY A 632 -20.00 -52.13 4.95
CA GLY A 632 -19.89 -52.57 3.55
C GLY A 632 -21.02 -52.00 2.66
N PRO A 633 -20.83 -51.95 1.33
CA PRO A 633 -21.84 -51.51 0.38
C PRO A 633 -23.02 -52.51 0.37
N GLY A 634 -24.17 -52.09 0.89
CA GLY A 634 -25.35 -52.93 0.94
C GLY A 634 -26.62 -52.15 1.26
N TRP A 635 -27.78 -52.73 0.93
CA TRP A 635 -29.10 -52.16 1.21
C TRP A 635 -29.26 -51.72 2.68
N PHE A 636 -28.68 -52.49 3.61
CA PHE A 636 -28.69 -52.17 5.04
C PHE A 636 -27.95 -50.87 5.37
N PHE A 637 -26.80 -50.61 4.74
CA PHE A 637 -26.06 -49.35 4.90
C PHE A 637 -26.88 -48.15 4.41
N SER A 638 -27.53 -48.29 3.25
CA SER A 638 -28.38 -47.25 2.67
C SER A 638 -29.60 -46.96 3.55
N VAL A 639 -30.34 -47.99 3.97
CA VAL A 639 -31.51 -47.84 4.84
C VAL A 639 -31.12 -47.25 6.21
N LYS A 640 -30.01 -47.71 6.81
CA LYS A 640 -29.50 -47.17 8.07
C LYS A 640 -29.19 -45.68 7.96
N ASN A 641 -28.39 -45.27 6.99
CA ASN A 641 -27.96 -43.88 6.85
C ASN A 641 -29.10 -42.97 6.35
N ALA A 642 -30.03 -43.47 5.52
CA ALA A 642 -31.23 -42.74 5.12
C ALA A 642 -32.19 -42.53 6.30
N ALA A 643 -32.40 -43.54 7.15
CA ALA A 643 -33.21 -43.39 8.37
C ALA A 643 -32.58 -42.37 9.33
N LEU A 644 -31.26 -42.40 9.51
CA LEU A 644 -30.54 -41.44 10.34
C LEU A 644 -30.57 -40.02 9.75
N LEU A 645 -30.54 -39.86 8.43
CA LEU A 645 -30.73 -38.56 7.77
C LEU A 645 -32.14 -38.01 8.03
N ILE A 646 -33.19 -38.83 7.82
CA ILE A 646 -34.59 -38.44 8.07
C ILE A 646 -34.79 -37.99 9.52
N LEU A 647 -34.12 -38.67 10.46
CA LEU A 647 -34.17 -38.38 11.88
C LEU A 647 -33.66 -36.95 12.23
N THR A 648 -32.75 -36.39 11.42
CA THR A 648 -32.21 -35.03 11.63
C THR A 648 -33.08 -33.91 11.04
N LEU A 649 -33.90 -34.20 10.03
CA LEU A 649 -34.68 -33.19 9.30
C LEU A 649 -35.65 -32.36 10.16
N PRO A 650 -36.38 -32.93 11.15
CA PRO A 650 -37.34 -32.16 11.94
C PRO A 650 -36.74 -30.91 12.60
N ASN A 651 -35.51 -30.99 13.12
CA ASN A 651 -34.85 -29.85 13.75
C ASN A 651 -34.51 -28.74 12.76
N HIS A 652 -34.01 -29.08 11.57
CA HIS A 652 -33.69 -28.11 10.52
C HIS A 652 -34.95 -27.43 9.98
N ILE A 653 -36.04 -28.18 9.79
CA ILE A 653 -37.32 -27.65 9.32
C ILE A 653 -37.92 -26.70 10.38
N LEU A 654 -37.92 -27.10 11.65
CA LEU A 654 -38.45 -26.27 12.74
C LEU A 654 -37.63 -24.99 12.92
N PHE A 655 -36.31 -25.08 12.84
CA PHE A 655 -35.43 -23.93 12.92
C PHE A 655 -35.61 -22.97 11.74
N ASN A 656 -35.68 -23.48 10.51
CA ASN A 656 -35.92 -22.66 9.32
C ASN A 656 -37.30 -21.99 9.37
N ARG A 657 -38.33 -22.69 9.86
CA ARG A 657 -39.65 -22.10 10.10
C ARG A 657 -39.60 -21.01 11.19
N PHE A 658 -38.86 -21.25 12.27
CA PHE A 658 -38.65 -20.24 13.32
C PHE A 658 -37.94 -19.00 12.76
N MET A 659 -36.93 -19.17 11.90
CA MET A 659 -36.23 -18.07 11.24
C MET A 659 -37.11 -17.30 10.24
N TRP A 660 -38.14 -17.94 9.70
CA TRP A 660 -39.12 -17.29 8.82
C TRP A 660 -40.18 -16.50 9.60
N ASP A 661 -40.83 -17.14 10.57
CA ASP A 661 -41.99 -16.57 11.28
C ASP A 661 -41.59 -15.72 12.50
N TYR A 662 -40.42 -15.97 13.12
CA TYR A 662 -40.01 -15.46 14.45
C TYR A 662 -41.04 -15.72 15.57
N VAL A 663 -41.99 -16.62 15.33
CA VAL A 663 -43.00 -17.03 16.30
C VAL A 663 -42.40 -18.09 17.21
N LYS A 664 -42.59 -17.92 18.52
CA LYS A 664 -42.16 -18.90 19.51
C LYS A 664 -42.84 -20.25 19.24
N GLN A 665 -42.05 -21.29 18.99
CA GLN A 665 -42.52 -22.67 18.98
C GLN A 665 -42.62 -23.22 20.41
N THR A 666 -43.44 -24.23 20.63
CA THR A 666 -43.66 -24.82 21.96
C THR A 666 -42.36 -25.43 22.49
N ASP A 667 -42.01 -25.11 23.75
CA ASP A 667 -40.77 -25.58 24.39
C ASP A 667 -40.72 -27.13 24.45
N THR A 668 -41.89 -27.78 24.44
CA THR A 668 -42.06 -29.25 24.38
C THR A 668 -41.63 -29.86 23.05
N MET A 669 -41.87 -29.17 21.93
CA MET A 669 -41.49 -29.66 20.60
C MET A 669 -39.96 -29.64 20.44
N LEU A 670 -39.31 -28.58 20.93
CA LEU A 670 -37.85 -28.44 20.87
C LEU A 670 -37.13 -29.44 21.79
N LEU A 671 -37.72 -29.76 22.94
CA LEU A 671 -37.20 -30.76 23.88
C LEU A 671 -37.35 -32.20 23.36
N LEU A 672 -38.37 -32.47 22.54
CA LEU A 672 -38.55 -33.76 21.88
C LEU A 672 -37.61 -33.96 20.68
N THR A 673 -37.39 -32.90 19.89
CA THR A 673 -36.61 -33.02 18.66
C THR A 673 -35.10 -32.93 18.89
N MET A 674 -34.61 -32.23 19.91
CA MET A 674 -33.18 -32.15 20.23
C MET A 674 -32.47 -33.52 20.43
N PRO A 675 -32.97 -34.46 21.26
CA PRO A 675 -32.32 -35.76 21.45
C PRO A 675 -32.38 -36.65 20.21
N LEU A 676 -33.31 -36.36 19.28
CA LEU A 676 -33.48 -37.10 18.03
C LEU A 676 -32.24 -37.02 17.12
N ASN A 677 -31.39 -35.98 17.26
CA ASN A 677 -30.14 -35.88 16.51
C ASN A 677 -28.98 -36.71 17.10
N LEU A 678 -29.06 -37.17 18.36
CA LEU A 678 -27.96 -37.90 19.02
C LEU A 678 -27.62 -39.24 18.34
N PRO A 679 -28.61 -40.09 17.95
CA PRO A 679 -28.34 -41.29 17.18
C PRO A 679 -27.60 -40.99 15.86
N SER A 680 -27.96 -39.88 15.21
CA SER A 680 -27.31 -39.43 13.98
C SER A 680 -25.88 -38.92 14.16
N ILE A 681 -25.45 -38.59 15.39
CA ILE A 681 -24.07 -38.16 15.67
C ILE A 681 -23.18 -39.36 15.99
N ILE A 682 -23.73 -40.36 16.69
CA ILE A 682 -22.99 -41.49 17.26
C ILE A 682 -22.92 -42.68 16.27
N ILE A 683 -24.02 -42.97 15.58
CA ILE A 683 -24.22 -44.26 14.87
C ILE A 683 -23.92 -44.16 13.36
N THR A 684 -23.95 -42.96 12.76
CA THR A 684 -23.78 -42.80 11.31
C THR A 684 -22.34 -43.01 10.89
N ASP A 685 -22.15 -43.63 9.73
CA ASP A 685 -20.81 -43.83 9.14
C ASP A 685 -20.39 -42.61 8.30
N ILE A 686 -21.36 -41.85 7.79
CA ILE A 686 -21.13 -40.71 6.90
C ILE A 686 -20.92 -39.42 7.70
N VAL A 687 -19.77 -38.76 7.47
CA VAL A 687 -19.38 -37.52 8.15
C VAL A 687 -20.37 -36.37 7.91
N THR A 688 -21.01 -36.28 6.73
CA THR A 688 -22.03 -35.26 6.43
C THR A 688 -23.22 -35.33 7.38
N VAL A 689 -23.70 -36.54 7.64
CA VAL A 689 -24.87 -36.79 8.50
C VAL A 689 -24.51 -36.50 9.96
N ARG A 690 -23.26 -36.78 10.41
CA ARG A 690 -22.76 -36.34 11.73
C ARG A 690 -22.76 -34.83 11.88
N VAL A 691 -22.25 -34.11 10.87
CA VAL A 691 -22.22 -32.64 10.86
C VAL A 691 -23.65 -32.08 10.87
N LEU A 692 -24.56 -32.67 10.11
CA LEU A 692 -25.96 -32.26 10.06
C LEU A 692 -26.68 -32.50 11.41
N GLY A 693 -26.39 -33.61 12.09
CA GLY A 693 -26.88 -33.90 13.44
C GLY A 693 -26.36 -32.90 14.48
N LEU A 694 -25.06 -32.61 14.49
CA LEU A 694 -24.45 -31.59 15.36
C LEU A 694 -25.06 -30.21 15.12
N LEU A 695 -25.24 -29.84 13.85
CA LEU A 695 -25.83 -28.57 13.47
C LEU A 695 -27.30 -28.46 13.89
N GLY A 696 -28.06 -29.56 13.83
CA GLY A 696 -29.43 -29.63 14.36
C GLY A 696 -29.50 -29.38 15.87
N VAL A 697 -28.54 -29.90 16.65
CA VAL A 697 -28.42 -29.61 18.09
C VAL A 697 -28.13 -28.12 18.31
N ILE A 698 -27.17 -27.56 17.57
CA ILE A 698 -26.83 -26.13 17.65
C ILE A 698 -28.05 -25.25 17.30
N TYR A 699 -28.80 -25.59 16.25
CA TYR A 699 -30.01 -24.87 15.85
C TYR A 699 -31.09 -24.87 16.93
N SER A 700 -31.36 -26.03 17.55
CA SER A 700 -32.31 -26.13 18.66
C SER A 700 -31.88 -25.27 19.87
N LEU A 701 -30.59 -25.28 20.21
CA LEU A 701 -30.04 -24.49 21.31
C LEU A 701 -30.07 -22.98 21.00
N ALA A 702 -29.71 -22.60 19.77
CA ALA A 702 -29.77 -21.21 19.31
C ALA A 702 -31.20 -20.68 19.34
N GLN A 703 -32.16 -21.45 18.83
CA GLN A 703 -33.58 -21.11 18.87
C GLN A 703 -34.09 -20.91 20.30
N TYR A 704 -33.70 -21.79 21.24
CA TYR A 704 -34.04 -21.65 22.65
C TYR A 704 -33.46 -20.37 23.27
N LEU A 705 -32.16 -20.08 23.05
CA LEU A 705 -31.50 -18.89 23.60
C LEU A 705 -32.08 -17.58 23.02
N ILE A 706 -32.34 -17.53 21.71
CA ILE A 706 -32.94 -16.36 21.05
C ILE A 706 -34.35 -16.13 21.58
N SER A 707 -35.19 -17.19 21.65
CA SER A 707 -36.55 -17.09 22.18
C SER A 707 -36.58 -16.63 23.63
N ARG A 708 -35.65 -17.13 24.46
CA ARG A 708 -35.48 -16.70 25.86
C ARG A 708 -35.08 -15.23 25.96
N ARG A 709 -34.14 -14.75 25.14
CA ARG A 709 -33.75 -13.33 25.11
C ARG A 709 -34.90 -12.44 24.67
N ILE A 710 -35.67 -12.83 23.65
CA ILE A 710 -36.84 -12.07 23.19
C ILE A 710 -37.87 -11.97 24.32
N ARG A 711 -38.13 -13.06 25.05
CA ARG A 711 -39.03 -13.05 26.22
C ARG A 711 -38.54 -12.11 27.32
N ILE A 712 -37.28 -12.18 27.71
CA ILE A 712 -36.71 -11.31 28.75
C ILE A 712 -36.76 -9.84 28.33
N ALA A 713 -36.46 -9.54 27.06
CA ALA A 713 -36.57 -8.18 26.53
C ALA A 713 -38.02 -7.68 26.47
N GLY A 714 -38.97 -8.54 26.10
CA GLY A 714 -40.40 -8.22 26.10
C GLY A 714 -40.95 -7.97 27.52
N MET A 715 -40.55 -8.79 28.50
CA MET A 715 -40.93 -8.62 29.91
C MET A 715 -40.29 -7.38 30.57
N LYS A 716 -39.22 -6.81 29.99
CA LYS A 716 -38.66 -5.53 30.45
C LYS A 716 -39.40 -4.30 29.88
N TYR A 717 -40.28 -4.52 28.90
CA TYR A 717 -41.02 -3.48 28.21
C TYR A 717 -42.46 -3.32 28.72
N ILE A 718 -43.04 -4.42 29.22
CA ILE A 718 -44.25 -4.44 30.05
C ILE A 718 -43.86 -4.00 31.45
#